data_AF-A0A971ZUM9-F1
#
_entry.id   AF-A0A971ZUM9-F1
#
_cell.length_a   1.000
_cell.length_b   1.000
_cell.length_c   1.000
_cell.angle_alpha   90.00
_cell.angle_beta   90.00
_cell.angle_gamma   90.00
#
_symmetry.space_group_name_H-M   'P 1'
#
loop_
_entity.id
_entity.type
_entity.pdbx_description
1 polymer ?
#
loop_
_entity_poly.entity_id
_entity_poly.type
_entity_poly.pdbx_seq_one_letter_code
_entity_poly.pdbx_strand_id
1 'polypeptide(L)'
;MAQRPTEILVLSRLRPQPAVRPSFEELKAAYPLIQHRPFHESGFNALALPFLFVSEDGSGDPAEALSFSFLLSYAMDWSPGCYCSRHAYFVFKRSRTTMTALAERYDDPAILRAIRHWSATHAIGGTIMAARNGYSGTLLIYNRGGVAHRKEFVEPRNYFTLLGDMAVEAMTVLDQAPGEELAHHLRRTQCQNQSLIDLGRAAFLEERSRQEFGLYKEILDRDPDFGILRYWWANQAYWMNGDDDAYHRSIYRSLDSFLLPHLWQVEPDPKDPKRFNRLLEQTRRLTGPDSPLLLRSELDAALKSDQHNVESLRARVMAAVARYPNDYRLADAAANAMTNDIRFADANAAVALKIVTLENRFMTGTCSRRSDYYELASELLHGCGRADWAAGLAPDESDEAGEAQNANQMGINLWLLGNALMQLGQYETAAQTFAKANNRVRENHRAAVQLCLGVALALSGQRDRLAELIQTHGETLEKGKCLSILQSYLDLLDGKKVDTSVAILASQKGEALGASGHRRLLHAQACYAQSDLDGRERLANALRSDPEFRLLWVAFDAFDRRWPDPRSASFYDALEWVHPEDPWVRQAVADFRRRTPKGESLTAEELLKILEPYPPERWPDALRESDARKRDRDVRNSVPPGAFAAAIARLLKARDYATARELALRYHNLVAAGLYAAKHANDLIYRVEAASPQPARLP
;
A
#
# COMPACT_ATOMS: atom_id res chain seq x y z
N MET A 1 -13.02 -46.84 21.65
CA MET A 1 -12.28 -46.66 20.38
C MET A 1 -11.47 -45.37 20.51
N ALA A 2 -10.14 -45.44 20.40
CA ALA A 2 -9.32 -44.23 20.38
C ALA A 2 -9.58 -43.47 19.06
N GLN A 3 -9.91 -42.18 19.13
CA GLN A 3 -10.00 -41.31 17.95
C GLN A 3 -8.63 -41.27 17.25
N ARG A 4 -8.60 -41.20 15.91
CA ARG A 4 -7.32 -41.06 15.20
C ARG A 4 -6.63 -39.75 15.64
N PRO A 5 -5.29 -39.69 15.72
CA PRO A 5 -4.55 -38.51 16.21
C PRO A 5 -4.94 -37.19 15.51
N THR A 6 -5.25 -37.24 14.21
CA THR A 6 -5.73 -36.10 13.44
C THR A 6 -7.14 -35.66 13.80
N GLU A 7 -8.04 -36.59 14.14
CA GLU A 7 -9.45 -36.28 14.44
C GLU A 7 -9.62 -35.48 15.74
N ILE A 8 -8.57 -35.41 16.59
CA ILE A 8 -8.55 -34.59 17.81
C ILE A 8 -8.59 -33.09 17.46
N LEU A 9 -7.93 -32.70 16.37
CA LEU A 9 -7.88 -31.31 15.91
C LEU A 9 -9.09 -31.03 15.02
N VAL A 10 -9.98 -30.14 15.46
CA VAL A 10 -11.24 -29.89 14.75
C VAL A 10 -11.05 -29.28 13.36
N LEU A 11 -10.01 -28.46 13.20
CA LEU A 11 -9.70 -27.81 11.94
C LEU A 11 -9.13 -28.78 10.90
N SER A 12 -8.52 -29.90 11.30
CA SER A 12 -8.03 -30.93 10.37
C SER A 12 -9.16 -31.57 9.52
N ARG A 13 -10.42 -31.40 9.95
CA ARG A 13 -11.61 -31.92 9.29
C ARG A 13 -12.14 -31.00 8.19
N LEU A 14 -11.56 -29.80 8.05
CA LEU A 14 -11.95 -28.83 7.03
C LEU A 14 -11.65 -29.40 5.64
N ARG A 15 -12.66 -29.43 4.77
CA ARG A 15 -12.47 -29.86 3.39
C ARG A 15 -11.70 -28.78 2.62
N PRO A 16 -10.65 -29.15 1.87
CA PRO A 16 -9.92 -28.22 1.02
C PRO A 16 -10.85 -27.55 0.00
N GLN A 17 -10.70 -26.23 -0.17
CA GLN A 17 -11.33 -25.46 -1.24
C GLN A 17 -10.27 -25.00 -2.25
N PRO A 18 -10.60 -24.90 -3.55
CA PRO A 18 -9.66 -24.44 -4.56
C PRO A 18 -9.37 -22.94 -4.43
N ALA A 19 -8.15 -22.54 -4.78
CA ALA A 19 -7.83 -21.14 -5.03
C ALA A 19 -8.47 -20.70 -6.36
N VAL A 20 -8.86 -19.44 -6.45
CA VAL A 20 -9.47 -18.85 -7.65
C VAL A 20 -8.68 -17.59 -7.99
N ARG A 21 -8.18 -17.49 -9.23
CA ARG A 21 -7.54 -16.26 -9.70
C ARG A 21 -8.61 -15.37 -10.34
N PRO A 22 -9.03 -14.27 -9.69
CA PRO A 22 -9.99 -13.36 -10.29
C PRO A 22 -9.37 -12.59 -11.45
N SER A 23 -10.22 -12.25 -12.42
CA SER A 23 -9.93 -11.24 -13.43
C SER A 23 -9.99 -9.83 -12.84
N PHE A 24 -9.35 -8.86 -13.51
CA PHE A 24 -9.44 -7.45 -13.13
C PHE A 24 -10.89 -6.91 -13.18
N GLU A 25 -11.71 -7.40 -14.11
CA GLU A 25 -13.13 -7.00 -14.19
C GLU A 25 -13.92 -7.51 -12.99
N GLU A 26 -13.68 -8.75 -12.54
CA GLU A 26 -14.30 -9.28 -11.32
C GLU A 26 -13.87 -8.50 -10.07
N LEU A 27 -12.58 -8.14 -9.97
CA LEU A 27 -12.08 -7.30 -8.88
C LEU A 27 -12.73 -5.91 -8.87
N LYS A 28 -12.80 -5.23 -10.02
CA LYS A 28 -13.45 -3.90 -10.12
C LYS A 28 -14.94 -3.95 -9.82
N ALA A 29 -15.62 -5.00 -10.26
CA ALA A 29 -17.04 -5.19 -9.97
C ALA A 29 -17.29 -5.42 -8.48
N ALA A 30 -16.40 -6.16 -7.80
CA ALA A 30 -16.48 -6.40 -6.37
C ALA A 30 -16.10 -5.17 -5.53
N TYR A 31 -15.19 -4.32 -6.02
CA TYR A 31 -14.63 -3.18 -5.28
C TYR A 31 -14.72 -1.85 -6.09
N PRO A 32 -15.93 -1.34 -6.39
CA PRO A 32 -16.13 -0.23 -7.34
C PRO A 32 -15.93 1.17 -6.73
N LEU A 33 -15.19 1.30 -5.62
CA LEU A 33 -15.20 2.51 -4.79
C LEU A 33 -14.54 3.74 -5.42
N ILE A 34 -13.58 3.54 -6.32
CA ILE A 34 -12.86 4.65 -6.95
C ILE A 34 -13.27 4.77 -8.39
N GLN A 35 -13.88 5.91 -8.72
CA GLN A 35 -14.12 6.33 -10.10
C GLN A 35 -13.08 7.36 -10.46
N HIS A 36 -12.00 6.90 -11.08
CA HIS A 36 -10.94 7.78 -11.53
C HIS A 36 -11.14 8.18 -12.99
N ARG A 37 -10.51 9.28 -13.39
CA ARG A 37 -10.44 9.68 -14.80
C ARG A 37 -9.74 8.61 -15.65
N PRO A 38 -10.06 8.47 -16.94
CA PRO A 38 -9.36 7.51 -17.79
C PRO A 38 -7.85 7.74 -17.78
N PHE A 39 -7.05 6.67 -17.60
CA PHE A 39 -5.58 6.79 -17.53
C PHE A 39 -4.97 7.49 -18.75
N HIS A 40 -5.54 7.34 -19.94
CA HIS A 40 -5.03 7.98 -21.15
C HIS A 40 -5.33 9.49 -21.25
N GLU A 41 -6.23 10.00 -20.41
CA GLU A 41 -6.64 11.41 -20.35
C GLU A 41 -6.09 12.13 -19.10
N SER A 42 -5.37 11.42 -18.22
CA SER A 42 -5.05 11.93 -16.88
C SER A 42 -3.56 12.26 -16.70
N GLY A 43 -3.18 13.52 -16.91
CA GLY A 43 -1.79 13.98 -16.73
C GLY A 43 -0.85 13.56 -17.86
N PHE A 44 0.46 13.66 -17.64
CA PHE A 44 1.48 13.38 -18.63
C PHE A 44 2.74 12.69 -18.07
N ASN A 45 3.43 11.97 -18.95
CA ASN A 45 4.76 11.42 -18.74
C ASN A 45 5.69 12.02 -19.80
N ALA A 46 6.44 13.03 -19.41
CA ALA A 46 7.35 13.77 -20.30
C ALA A 46 8.70 13.07 -20.41
N LEU A 47 9.14 12.85 -21.65
CA LEU A 47 10.50 12.48 -22.02
C LEU A 47 11.32 13.75 -22.24
N ALA A 48 12.41 13.93 -21.49
CA ALA A 48 13.32 15.04 -21.76
C ALA A 48 14.19 14.77 -22.99
N LEU A 49 14.27 15.73 -23.90
CA LEU A 49 15.19 15.76 -25.04
C LEU A 49 16.37 16.70 -24.74
N PRO A 50 17.54 16.46 -25.33
CA PRO A 50 18.66 17.40 -25.25
C PRO A 50 18.31 18.69 -26.01
N PHE A 51 18.31 19.83 -25.31
CA PHE A 51 18.19 21.12 -25.96
C PHE A 51 19.39 21.35 -26.88
N LEU A 52 19.10 21.94 -28.04
CA LEU A 52 20.12 22.35 -29.00
C LEU A 52 20.70 23.69 -28.58
N PHE A 53 22.01 23.83 -28.65
CA PHE A 53 22.70 25.08 -28.38
C PHE A 53 22.90 25.89 -29.67
N VAL A 54 22.58 27.18 -29.61
CA VAL A 54 22.83 28.14 -30.68
C VAL A 54 23.60 29.32 -30.09
N SER A 55 24.62 29.79 -30.81
CA SER A 55 25.38 30.99 -30.43
C SER A 55 25.54 31.88 -31.66
N GLU A 56 25.03 33.11 -31.59
CA GLU A 56 25.09 34.06 -32.71
C GLU A 56 26.46 34.75 -32.80
N ASP A 57 27.16 34.92 -31.68
CA ASP A 57 28.40 35.67 -31.57
C ASP A 57 29.57 34.89 -30.96
N GLY A 58 29.41 33.57 -30.81
CA GLY A 58 30.39 32.69 -30.16
C GLY A 58 30.38 32.77 -28.63
N SER A 59 29.39 33.42 -28.01
CA SER A 59 29.18 33.41 -26.55
C SER A 59 28.52 32.10 -26.05
N GLY A 60 28.73 31.79 -24.76
CA GLY A 60 28.18 30.62 -24.06
C GLY A 60 28.98 29.33 -24.24
N ASP A 61 28.54 28.25 -23.58
CA ASP A 61 29.11 26.90 -23.68
C ASP A 61 27.99 25.91 -24.07
N PRO A 62 28.16 25.06 -25.11
CA PRO A 62 27.14 24.08 -25.50
C PRO A 62 26.66 23.16 -24.38
N ALA A 63 27.49 22.92 -23.36
CA ALA A 63 27.10 22.14 -22.18
C ALA A 63 25.93 22.78 -21.41
N GLU A 64 25.74 24.10 -21.51
CA GLU A 64 24.62 24.81 -20.88
C GLU A 64 23.27 24.26 -21.37
N ALA A 65 23.15 23.86 -22.64
CA ALA A 65 21.90 23.30 -23.18
C ALA A 65 21.56 21.92 -22.60
N LEU A 66 22.58 21.11 -22.33
CA LEU A 66 22.39 19.80 -21.69
C LEU A 66 21.97 19.96 -20.22
N SER A 67 22.57 20.92 -19.51
CA SER A 67 22.11 21.32 -18.17
C SER A 67 20.69 21.85 -18.17
N PHE A 68 20.30 22.62 -19.20
CA PHE A 68 18.94 23.14 -19.34
C PHE A 68 17.94 21.99 -19.38
N SER A 69 18.27 20.94 -20.15
CA SER A 69 17.45 19.74 -20.25
C SER A 69 17.29 19.02 -18.90
N PHE A 70 18.37 18.93 -18.12
CA PHE A 70 18.31 18.35 -16.78
C PHE A 70 17.41 19.14 -15.84
N LEU A 71 17.65 20.44 -15.72
CA LEU A 71 16.92 21.30 -14.80
C LEU A 71 15.44 21.42 -15.19
N LEU A 72 15.13 21.55 -16.49
CA LEU A 72 13.75 21.62 -16.99
C LEU A 72 12.99 20.33 -16.69
N SER A 73 13.63 19.17 -16.90
CA SER A 73 13.00 17.88 -16.62
C SER A 73 12.66 17.67 -15.14
N TYR A 74 13.35 18.37 -14.22
CA TYR A 74 13.02 18.38 -12.79
C TYR A 74 11.99 19.44 -12.44
N ALA A 75 11.97 20.57 -13.14
CA ALA A 75 10.92 21.56 -12.98
C ALA A 75 9.54 20.92 -13.22
N MET A 76 9.41 20.06 -14.24
CA MET A 76 8.14 19.41 -14.58
C MET A 76 7.51 18.60 -13.45
N ASP A 77 8.29 18.07 -12.50
CA ASP A 77 7.77 17.32 -11.36
C ASP A 77 6.91 18.14 -10.41
N TRP A 78 6.97 19.47 -10.49
CA TRP A 78 6.05 20.34 -9.75
C TRP A 78 4.61 20.31 -10.28
N SER A 79 4.40 19.89 -11.52
CA SER A 79 3.05 19.80 -12.09
C SER A 79 2.30 18.59 -11.50
N PRO A 80 1.08 18.79 -10.98
CA PRO A 80 0.26 17.70 -10.44
C PRO A 80 -0.01 16.57 -11.43
N GLY A 81 -0.13 16.89 -12.72
CA GLY A 81 -0.31 15.91 -13.79
C GLY A 81 0.96 15.16 -14.18
N CYS A 82 2.15 15.56 -13.71
CA CYS A 82 3.40 14.88 -14.02
C CYS A 82 3.52 13.60 -13.19
N TYR A 83 3.48 12.43 -13.84
CA TYR A 83 3.75 11.14 -13.22
C TYR A 83 5.07 10.51 -13.72
N CYS A 84 5.97 11.34 -14.25
CA CYS A 84 7.18 10.90 -14.93
C CYS A 84 8.29 10.46 -13.97
N SER A 85 9.22 9.65 -14.50
CA SER A 85 10.56 9.42 -13.93
C SER A 85 11.64 9.50 -15.02
N ARG A 86 11.29 10.11 -16.16
CA ARG A 86 12.11 10.13 -17.39
C ARG A 86 12.90 11.43 -17.48
N HIS A 87 13.52 11.81 -16.37
CA HIS A 87 14.42 12.95 -16.33
C HIS A 87 15.56 12.76 -17.32
N ALA A 88 16.05 13.87 -17.87
CA ALA A 88 17.16 13.83 -18.83
C ALA A 88 18.36 13.04 -18.25
N TYR A 89 18.59 13.10 -16.92
CA TYR A 89 19.66 12.35 -16.24
C TYR A 89 19.66 10.86 -16.62
N PHE A 90 18.49 10.20 -16.55
CA PHE A 90 18.35 8.78 -16.83
C PHE A 90 18.28 8.51 -18.33
N VAL A 91 17.54 9.35 -19.05
CA VAL A 91 17.27 9.16 -20.48
C VAL A 91 18.54 9.29 -21.30
N PHE A 92 19.37 10.29 -21.03
CA PHE A 92 20.58 10.55 -21.80
C PHE A 92 21.63 9.46 -21.59
N LYS A 93 21.65 8.83 -20.41
CA LYS A 93 22.60 7.76 -20.10
C LYS A 93 22.13 6.41 -20.62
N ARG A 94 20.85 6.08 -20.46
CA ARG A 94 20.27 4.79 -20.85
C ARG A 94 19.87 4.71 -22.32
N SER A 95 19.72 5.85 -23.01
CA SER A 95 19.53 5.93 -24.46
C SER A 95 20.63 6.77 -25.12
N ARG A 96 21.87 6.62 -24.66
CA ARG A 96 23.02 7.46 -25.05
C ARG A 96 23.16 7.68 -26.55
N THR A 97 23.18 6.62 -27.35
CA THR A 97 23.32 6.74 -28.81
C THR A 97 22.24 7.64 -29.43
N THR A 98 20.97 7.41 -29.07
CA THR A 98 19.84 8.19 -29.59
C THR A 98 19.90 9.63 -29.09
N MET A 99 20.19 9.85 -27.81
CA MET A 99 20.19 11.18 -27.21
C MET A 99 21.40 12.01 -27.64
N THR A 100 22.58 11.41 -27.86
CA THR A 100 23.72 12.12 -28.45
C THR A 100 23.41 12.59 -29.87
N ALA A 101 22.79 11.75 -30.71
CA ALA A 101 22.37 12.17 -32.05
C ALA A 101 21.33 13.30 -32.01
N LEU A 102 20.38 13.24 -31.07
CA LEU A 102 19.37 14.29 -30.90
C LEU A 102 19.94 15.59 -30.32
N ALA A 103 21.08 15.56 -29.63
CA ALA A 103 21.76 16.76 -29.14
C ALA A 103 22.44 17.56 -30.26
N GLU A 104 22.71 16.92 -31.41
CA GLU A 104 23.27 17.59 -32.59
C GLU A 104 22.16 18.19 -33.47
N ARG A 105 21.06 17.44 -33.66
CA ARG A 105 19.89 17.89 -34.43
C ARG A 105 18.65 17.07 -34.09
N TYR A 106 17.50 17.69 -34.22
CA TYR A 106 16.23 16.98 -34.07
C TYR A 106 15.88 16.19 -35.33
N ASP A 107 15.48 14.94 -35.11
CA ASP A 107 14.95 14.01 -36.11
C ASP A 107 13.58 13.50 -35.60
N ASP A 108 12.50 13.97 -36.23
CA ASP A 108 11.13 13.64 -35.82
C ASP A 108 10.88 12.12 -35.73
N PRO A 109 11.29 11.29 -36.72
CA PRO A 109 11.23 9.83 -36.60
C PRO A 109 11.95 9.27 -35.36
N ALA A 110 13.15 9.76 -35.02
CA ALA A 110 13.87 9.33 -33.81
C ALA A 110 13.16 9.76 -32.53
N ILE A 111 12.62 10.99 -32.46
CA ILE A 111 11.86 11.49 -31.31
C ILE A 111 10.59 10.64 -31.11
N LEU A 112 9.84 10.35 -32.16
CA LEU A 112 8.65 9.51 -32.09
C LEU A 112 8.97 8.07 -31.66
N ARG A 113 10.11 7.51 -32.12
CA ARG A 113 10.60 6.21 -31.63
C ARG A 113 10.96 6.29 -30.15
N ALA A 114 11.60 7.35 -29.69
CA ALA A 114 11.97 7.54 -28.29
C ALA A 114 10.73 7.67 -27.38
N ILE A 115 9.70 8.43 -27.81
CA ILE A 115 8.41 8.51 -27.10
C ILE A 115 7.81 7.13 -26.89
N ARG A 116 7.78 6.29 -27.93
CA ARG A 116 7.28 4.92 -27.84
C ARG A 116 8.15 4.03 -26.95
N HIS A 117 9.47 4.08 -27.12
CA HIS A 117 10.42 3.28 -26.36
C HIS A 117 10.31 3.54 -24.86
N TRP A 118 10.21 4.81 -24.46
CA TRP A 118 10.09 5.21 -23.07
C TRP A 118 8.67 5.19 -22.52
N SER A 119 7.69 4.79 -23.33
CA SER A 119 6.25 4.86 -23.03
C SER A 119 5.84 6.26 -22.54
N ALA A 120 6.40 7.30 -23.14
CA ALA A 120 6.07 8.68 -22.83
C ALA A 120 4.75 9.09 -23.51
N THR A 121 4.09 10.11 -22.94
CA THR A 121 2.99 10.79 -23.63
C THR A 121 3.52 11.92 -24.50
N HIS A 122 4.55 12.62 -24.02
CA HIS A 122 5.17 13.75 -24.69
C HIS A 122 6.70 13.69 -24.62
N ALA A 123 7.37 14.39 -25.53
CA ALA A 123 8.78 14.73 -25.39
C ALA A 123 8.95 16.26 -25.36
N ILE A 124 9.81 16.75 -24.47
CA ILE A 124 10.06 18.19 -24.26
C ILE A 124 11.51 18.48 -24.61
N GLY A 125 11.73 19.45 -25.48
CA GLY A 125 13.04 19.90 -25.89
C GLY A 125 12.99 21.30 -26.45
N GLY A 126 14.07 21.74 -27.10
CA GLY A 126 14.05 23.01 -27.78
C GLY A 126 15.42 23.50 -28.21
N THR A 127 15.53 24.80 -28.38
CA THR A 127 16.80 25.49 -28.56
C THR A 127 17.01 26.45 -27.41
N ILE A 128 18.26 26.57 -26.96
CA ILE A 128 18.71 27.73 -26.21
C ILE A 128 19.69 28.52 -27.08
N MET A 129 19.54 29.83 -27.08
CA MET A 129 20.37 30.76 -27.82
C MET A 129 21.07 31.69 -26.86
N ALA A 130 22.40 31.63 -26.83
CA ALA A 130 23.23 32.52 -26.03
C ALA A 130 23.59 33.77 -26.84
N ALA A 131 23.47 34.93 -26.19
CA ALA A 131 23.90 36.22 -26.72
C ALA A 131 24.51 37.06 -25.58
N ARG A 132 25.20 38.17 -25.93
CA ARG A 132 25.83 39.07 -24.94
C ARG A 132 24.91 39.55 -23.82
N ASN A 133 23.62 39.70 -24.13
CA ASN A 133 22.63 40.30 -23.24
C ASN A 133 21.79 39.25 -22.48
N GLY A 134 22.11 37.95 -22.62
CA GLY A 134 21.40 36.86 -21.96
C GLY A 134 21.02 35.73 -22.92
N TYR A 135 19.97 35.01 -22.57
CA TYR A 135 19.48 33.83 -23.27
C TYR A 135 18.09 34.05 -23.85
N SER A 136 17.88 33.54 -25.05
CA SER A 136 16.58 33.37 -25.71
C SER A 136 16.45 31.92 -26.18
N GLY A 137 15.33 31.53 -26.78
CA GLY A 137 15.20 30.15 -27.24
C GLY A 137 13.82 29.77 -27.74
N THR A 138 13.68 28.50 -28.11
CA THR A 138 12.40 27.93 -28.54
C THR A 138 12.09 26.70 -27.70
N LEU A 139 10.90 26.63 -27.11
CA LEU A 139 10.36 25.42 -26.51
C LEU A 139 9.61 24.61 -27.57
N LEU A 140 9.90 23.32 -27.65
CA LEU A 140 9.22 22.35 -28.50
C LEU A 140 8.68 21.21 -27.65
N ILE A 141 7.39 20.93 -27.82
CA ILE A 141 6.73 19.78 -27.20
C ILE A 141 6.21 18.88 -28.31
N TYR A 142 6.59 17.62 -28.26
CA TYR A 142 6.17 16.57 -29.17
C TYR A 142 5.15 15.67 -28.48
N ASN A 143 4.17 15.19 -29.23
CA ASN A 143 3.32 14.07 -28.85
C ASN A 143 3.52 12.91 -29.86
N ARG A 144 2.67 11.87 -29.79
CA ARG A 144 2.76 10.72 -30.70
C ARG A 144 2.49 11.05 -32.19
N GLY A 145 1.93 12.22 -32.48
CA GLY A 145 1.65 12.73 -33.82
C GLY A 145 2.72 13.68 -34.38
N GLY A 146 3.74 14.04 -33.61
CA GLY A 146 4.78 15.01 -34.01
C GLY A 146 4.82 16.22 -33.08
N VAL A 147 5.22 17.38 -33.61
CA VAL A 147 5.25 18.63 -32.83
C VAL A 147 3.83 19.03 -32.44
N ALA A 148 3.55 19.04 -31.14
CA ALA A 148 2.27 19.42 -30.55
C ALA A 148 2.22 20.90 -30.17
N HIS A 149 3.35 21.48 -29.78
CA HIS A 149 3.44 22.87 -29.37
C HIS A 149 4.83 23.44 -29.64
N ARG A 150 4.87 24.73 -30.03
CA ARG A 150 6.09 25.51 -30.25
C ARG A 150 5.89 26.91 -29.67
N LYS A 151 6.82 27.36 -28.84
CA LYS A 151 6.85 28.72 -28.30
C LYS A 151 8.24 29.33 -28.42
N GLU A 152 8.30 30.53 -28.99
CA GLU A 152 9.54 31.30 -29.10
C GLU A 152 9.63 32.32 -27.96
N PHE A 153 10.80 32.39 -27.32
CA PHE A 153 11.15 33.31 -26.25
C PHE A 153 12.22 34.26 -26.79
N VAL A 154 11.79 35.26 -27.56
CA VAL A 154 12.69 36.10 -28.36
C VAL A 154 13.47 37.12 -27.54
N GLU A 155 12.90 37.64 -26.44
CA GLU A 155 13.57 38.66 -25.62
C GLU A 155 14.63 38.02 -24.71
N PRO A 156 15.90 38.43 -24.81
CA PRO A 156 16.99 37.91 -23.97
C PRO A 156 16.74 38.12 -22.47
N ARG A 157 17.02 37.10 -21.68
CA ARG A 157 16.84 37.11 -20.22
C ARG A 157 17.90 36.27 -19.51
N ASN A 158 17.92 36.28 -18.18
CA ASN A 158 18.81 35.39 -17.43
C ASN A 158 18.48 33.91 -17.72
N TYR A 159 19.50 33.04 -17.71
CA TYR A 159 19.37 31.60 -17.95
C TYR A 159 18.22 30.96 -17.15
N PHE A 160 18.16 31.20 -15.84
CA PHE A 160 17.14 30.60 -14.97
C PHE A 160 15.76 31.22 -15.18
N THR A 161 15.69 32.48 -15.60
CA THR A 161 14.42 33.10 -16.01
C THR A 161 13.88 32.43 -17.26
N LEU A 162 14.72 32.17 -18.27
CA LEU A 162 14.32 31.42 -19.47
C LEU A 162 13.88 29.99 -19.13
N LEU A 163 14.64 29.30 -18.29
CA LEU A 163 14.30 27.97 -17.79
C LEU A 163 12.93 27.95 -17.10
N GLY A 164 12.70 28.88 -16.18
CA GLY A 164 11.44 29.01 -15.45
C GLY A 164 10.27 29.34 -16.38
N ASP A 165 10.45 30.24 -17.34
CA ASP A 165 9.41 30.59 -18.31
C ASP A 165 9.05 29.42 -19.23
N MET A 166 10.05 28.66 -19.70
CA MET A 166 9.81 27.44 -20.48
C MET A 166 9.15 26.34 -19.66
N ALA A 167 9.51 26.20 -18.38
CA ALA A 167 8.85 25.26 -17.48
C ALA A 167 7.37 25.64 -17.26
N VAL A 168 7.09 26.92 -17.00
CA VAL A 168 5.72 27.44 -16.82
C VAL A 168 4.89 27.21 -18.08
N GLU A 169 5.44 27.51 -19.27
CA GLU A 169 4.76 27.25 -20.54
C GLU A 169 4.48 25.75 -20.72
N ALA A 170 5.48 24.90 -20.49
CA ALA A 170 5.33 23.45 -20.63
C ALA A 170 4.27 22.88 -19.68
N MET A 171 4.25 23.30 -18.41
CA MET A 171 3.22 22.89 -17.45
C MET A 171 1.82 23.35 -17.89
N THR A 172 1.71 24.58 -18.37
CA THR A 172 0.44 25.15 -18.85
C THR A 172 -0.12 24.37 -20.03
N VAL A 173 0.74 23.96 -20.96
CA VAL A 173 0.35 23.20 -22.16
C VAL A 173 0.01 21.74 -21.83
N LEU A 174 0.75 21.12 -20.90
CA LEU A 174 0.63 19.68 -20.62
C LEU A 174 -0.36 19.33 -19.51
N ASP A 175 -0.68 20.28 -18.64
CA ASP A 175 -1.56 20.09 -17.48
C ASP A 175 -2.31 21.38 -17.12
N GLN A 176 -1.80 22.14 -16.16
CA GLN A 176 -2.40 23.40 -15.71
C GLN A 176 -1.32 24.44 -15.44
N ALA A 177 -1.67 25.72 -15.63
CA ALA A 177 -0.77 26.83 -15.35
C ALA A 177 -0.37 26.83 -13.85
N PRO A 178 0.93 26.92 -13.53
CA PRO A 178 1.37 27.02 -12.14
C PRO A 178 0.96 28.37 -11.54
N GLY A 179 0.78 28.38 -10.22
CA GLY A 179 0.55 29.63 -9.47
C GLY A 179 1.77 30.56 -9.50
N GLU A 180 1.56 31.83 -9.15
CA GLU A 180 2.59 32.87 -9.21
C GLU A 180 3.83 32.53 -8.35
N GLU A 181 3.63 31.99 -7.14
CA GLU A 181 4.74 31.62 -6.26
C GLU A 181 5.63 30.51 -6.86
N LEU A 182 5.01 29.48 -7.46
CA LEU A 182 5.76 28.43 -8.16
C LEU A 182 6.46 28.98 -9.40
N ALA A 183 5.79 29.80 -10.20
CA ALA A 183 6.41 30.44 -11.36
C ALA A 183 7.61 31.31 -10.95
N HIS A 184 7.53 32.03 -9.83
CA HIS A 184 8.66 32.78 -9.28
C HIS A 184 9.78 31.85 -8.80
N HIS A 185 9.44 30.79 -8.07
CA HIS A 185 10.39 29.79 -7.57
C HIS A 185 11.20 29.14 -8.70
N LEU A 186 10.54 28.76 -9.80
CA LEU A 186 11.17 28.15 -10.97
C LEU A 186 12.16 29.08 -11.71
N ARG A 187 12.01 30.40 -11.57
CA ARG A 187 12.90 31.40 -12.20
C ARG A 187 14.12 31.76 -11.37
N ARG A 188 14.19 31.30 -10.11
CA ARG A 188 15.29 31.64 -9.20
C ARG A 188 16.59 30.97 -9.67
N THR A 189 17.70 31.70 -9.52
CA THR A 189 19.04 31.16 -9.70
C THR A 189 19.30 30.01 -8.73
N GLN A 190 19.75 28.87 -9.25
CA GLN A 190 19.94 27.65 -8.46
C GLN A 190 21.41 27.27 -8.26
N CYS A 191 22.30 27.76 -9.12
CA CYS A 191 23.74 27.47 -9.07
C CYS A 191 24.56 28.52 -9.81
N GLN A 192 25.87 28.43 -9.65
CA GLN A 192 26.86 29.25 -10.36
C GLN A 192 27.05 28.78 -11.81
N ASN A 193 27.47 29.69 -12.70
CA ASN A 193 27.58 29.38 -14.13
C ASN A 193 28.54 28.21 -14.43
N GLN A 194 29.71 28.18 -13.80
CA GLN A 194 30.66 27.08 -14.02
C GLN A 194 30.10 25.73 -13.57
N SER A 195 29.32 25.71 -12.49
CA SER A 195 28.61 24.52 -11.99
C SER A 195 27.54 24.03 -12.97
N LEU A 196 26.90 24.96 -13.67
CA LEU A 196 25.98 24.65 -14.74
C LEU A 196 26.67 24.01 -15.94
N ILE A 197 27.79 24.58 -16.39
CA ILE A 197 28.58 24.04 -17.50
C ILE A 197 29.09 22.64 -17.18
N ASP A 198 29.68 22.45 -15.99
CA ASP A 198 30.22 21.16 -15.58
C ASP A 198 29.13 20.10 -15.43
N LEU A 199 27.93 20.47 -14.96
CA LEU A 199 26.79 19.55 -14.96
C LEU A 199 26.44 19.07 -16.38
N GLY A 200 26.51 19.95 -17.38
CA GLY A 200 26.21 19.63 -18.77
C GLY A 200 27.25 18.67 -19.37
N ARG A 201 28.51 18.80 -18.94
CA ARG A 201 29.60 17.88 -19.32
C ARG A 201 29.40 16.47 -18.75
N ALA A 202 28.67 16.33 -17.64
CA ALA A 202 28.27 15.01 -17.12
C ALA A 202 27.18 14.32 -17.95
N ALA A 203 26.60 14.98 -18.96
CA ALA A 203 25.30 14.55 -19.47
C ALA A 203 25.27 13.17 -20.11
N PHE A 204 26.36 12.81 -20.78
CA PHE A 204 26.55 11.52 -21.45
C PHE A 204 27.64 10.66 -20.79
N LEU A 205 28.07 10.99 -19.57
CA LEU A 205 28.92 10.09 -18.79
C LEU A 205 28.15 8.83 -18.41
N GLU A 206 28.87 7.74 -18.21
CA GLU A 206 28.27 6.47 -17.77
C GLU A 206 27.65 6.63 -16.37
N GLU A 207 26.40 6.13 -16.21
CA GLU A 207 25.62 6.20 -14.97
C GLU A 207 26.40 5.50 -13.85
N ARG A 208 26.62 6.20 -12.73
CA ARG A 208 27.34 5.74 -11.54
C ARG A 208 28.84 5.49 -11.75
N SER A 209 29.42 6.08 -12.80
CA SER A 209 30.86 5.99 -13.04
C SER A 209 31.66 6.88 -12.07
N ARG A 210 32.94 6.52 -11.85
CA ARG A 210 33.88 7.35 -11.08
C ARG A 210 34.03 8.75 -11.66
N GLN A 211 33.94 8.90 -12.99
CA GLN A 211 34.05 10.18 -13.67
C GLN A 211 32.83 11.07 -13.37
N GLU A 212 31.62 10.52 -13.44
CA GLU A 212 30.40 11.25 -13.09
C GLU A 212 30.45 11.72 -11.63
N PHE A 213 30.73 10.81 -10.70
CA PHE A 213 30.78 11.13 -9.28
C PHE A 213 31.93 12.08 -8.93
N GLY A 214 33.06 11.98 -9.62
CA GLY A 214 34.17 12.93 -9.50
C GLY A 214 33.75 14.35 -9.88
N LEU A 215 33.06 14.51 -11.01
CA LEU A 215 32.58 15.81 -11.47
C LEU A 215 31.50 16.38 -10.52
N TYR A 216 30.59 15.54 -10.03
CA TYR A 216 29.58 15.96 -9.05
C TYR A 216 30.19 16.46 -7.76
N LYS A 217 31.26 15.81 -7.31
CA LYS A 217 32.03 16.27 -6.16
C LYS A 217 32.67 17.62 -6.41
N GLU A 218 33.38 17.80 -7.52
CA GLU A 218 34.01 19.08 -7.87
C GLU A 218 32.99 20.22 -7.93
N ILE A 219 31.81 19.96 -8.50
CA ILE A 219 30.73 20.94 -8.54
C ILE A 219 30.24 21.27 -7.12
N LEU A 220 29.96 20.28 -6.27
CA LEU A 220 29.45 20.54 -4.92
C LEU A 220 30.51 21.11 -3.95
N ASP A 221 31.80 20.89 -4.21
CA ASP A 221 32.89 21.53 -3.46
C ASP A 221 32.93 23.04 -3.78
N ARG A 222 32.64 23.43 -5.03
CA ARG A 222 32.55 24.85 -5.46
C ARG A 222 31.20 25.50 -5.13
N ASP A 223 30.13 24.74 -5.27
CA ASP A 223 28.75 25.20 -5.16
C ASP A 223 27.93 24.24 -4.26
N PRO A 224 28.17 24.30 -2.93
CA PRO A 224 27.55 23.37 -1.99
C PRO A 224 26.03 23.53 -1.90
N ASP A 225 25.46 24.63 -2.36
CA ASP A 225 24.03 24.91 -2.32
C ASP A 225 23.30 24.54 -3.62
N PHE A 226 23.99 23.91 -4.58
CA PHE A 226 23.34 23.38 -5.78
C PHE A 226 22.46 22.16 -5.44
N GLY A 227 21.25 22.45 -4.93
CA GLY A 227 20.33 21.47 -4.33
C GLY A 227 19.98 20.30 -5.26
N ILE A 228 19.67 20.57 -6.53
CA ILE A 228 19.32 19.52 -7.50
C ILE A 228 20.45 18.51 -7.66
N LEU A 229 21.69 18.97 -7.82
CA LEU A 229 22.84 18.07 -7.97
C LEU A 229 23.10 17.25 -6.70
N ARG A 230 22.97 17.89 -5.53
CA ARG A 230 23.09 17.21 -4.24
C ARG A 230 22.06 16.09 -4.10
N TYR A 231 20.82 16.35 -4.48
CA TYR A 231 19.77 15.34 -4.51
C TYR A 231 20.13 14.18 -5.44
N TRP A 232 20.59 14.44 -6.68
CA TRP A 232 20.97 13.38 -7.61
C TRP A 232 22.10 12.52 -7.10
N TRP A 233 23.17 13.15 -6.63
CA TRP A 233 24.31 12.42 -6.12
C TRP A 233 23.88 11.55 -4.93
N ALA A 234 23.10 12.08 -3.99
CA ALA A 234 22.58 11.31 -2.86
C ALA A 234 21.74 10.10 -3.30
N ASN A 235 20.80 10.29 -4.22
CA ASN A 235 19.96 9.22 -4.74
C ASN A 235 20.80 8.13 -5.44
N GLN A 236 21.75 8.50 -6.29
CA GLN A 236 22.60 7.52 -6.98
C GLN A 236 23.59 6.83 -6.04
N ALA A 237 24.12 7.54 -5.04
CA ALA A 237 24.97 6.96 -4.01
C ALA A 237 24.21 5.90 -3.20
N TYR A 238 22.97 6.22 -2.81
CA TYR A 238 22.09 5.31 -2.08
C TYR A 238 21.89 3.99 -2.82
N TRP A 239 21.61 4.03 -4.13
CA TRP A 239 21.49 2.81 -4.94
C TRP A 239 22.76 1.96 -5.01
N MET A 240 23.94 2.53 -4.71
CA MET A 240 25.20 1.79 -4.69
C MET A 240 25.57 1.27 -3.30
N ASN A 241 25.27 2.01 -2.23
CA ASN A 241 25.78 1.73 -0.90
C ASN A 241 24.70 1.40 0.16
N GLY A 242 23.42 1.70 -0.11
CA GLY A 242 22.31 1.50 0.82
C GLY A 242 22.38 2.34 2.10
N ASP A 243 23.12 3.45 2.11
CA ASP A 243 23.27 4.31 3.29
C ASP A 243 22.07 5.27 3.42
N ASP A 244 21.00 4.79 4.08
CA ASP A 244 19.76 5.56 4.35
C ASP A 244 20.06 6.89 5.07
N ASP A 245 20.97 6.84 6.03
CA ASP A 245 21.34 7.94 6.91
C ASP A 245 21.99 9.09 6.14
N ALA A 246 22.99 8.78 5.31
CA ALA A 246 23.64 9.76 4.45
C ALA A 246 22.71 10.27 3.35
N TYR A 247 21.84 9.40 2.83
CA TYR A 247 20.81 9.75 1.86
C TYR A 247 19.86 10.81 2.42
N HIS A 248 19.16 10.53 3.53
CA HIS A 248 18.19 11.45 4.10
C HIS A 248 18.81 12.79 4.53
N ARG A 249 20.00 12.78 5.14
CA ARG A 249 20.73 14.03 5.47
C ARG A 249 21.01 14.89 4.24
N SER A 250 21.39 14.25 3.13
CA SER A 250 21.71 14.95 1.88
C SER A 250 20.45 15.51 1.21
N ILE A 251 19.35 14.75 1.21
CA ILE A 251 18.08 15.24 0.67
C ILE A 251 17.58 16.42 1.50
N TYR A 252 17.61 16.34 2.83
CA TYR A 252 17.23 17.45 3.70
C TYR A 252 18.03 18.73 3.41
N ARG A 253 19.35 18.60 3.21
CA ARG A 253 20.19 19.75 2.87
C ARG A 253 19.88 20.29 1.48
N SER A 254 19.52 19.44 0.52
CA SER A 254 19.10 19.90 -0.81
C SER A 254 17.84 20.76 -0.76
N LEU A 255 16.85 20.35 0.05
CA LEU A 255 15.57 21.04 0.19
C LEU A 255 15.70 22.41 0.89
N ASP A 256 16.68 22.55 1.80
CA ASP A 256 16.98 23.83 2.46
C ASP A 256 17.59 24.85 1.48
N SER A 257 18.51 24.42 0.61
CA SER A 257 19.19 25.32 -0.34
C SER A 257 18.24 25.76 -1.45
N PHE A 258 17.50 24.82 -2.05
CA PHE A 258 16.49 25.09 -3.05
C PHE A 258 15.39 24.04 -2.95
N LEU A 259 14.17 24.44 -2.61
CA LEU A 259 13.07 23.49 -2.42
C LEU A 259 12.80 22.71 -3.73
N LEU A 260 12.77 21.38 -3.63
CA LEU A 260 12.58 20.43 -4.73
C LEU A 260 11.24 19.69 -4.59
N PRO A 261 10.67 19.12 -5.68
CA PRO A 261 9.45 18.33 -5.66
C PRO A 261 9.66 16.91 -5.09
N HIS A 262 10.50 16.79 -4.05
CA HIS A 262 10.95 15.52 -3.45
C HIS A 262 10.83 15.50 -1.93
N LEU A 263 10.02 16.39 -1.35
CA LEU A 263 9.76 16.38 0.10
C LEU A 263 9.25 15.02 0.60
N TRP A 264 8.48 14.30 -0.21
CA TRP A 264 7.97 12.96 0.10
C TRP A 264 9.08 11.90 0.29
N GLN A 265 10.33 12.19 -0.07
CA GLN A 265 11.46 11.26 0.13
C GLN A 265 12.19 11.46 1.46
N VAL A 266 11.81 12.46 2.27
CA VAL A 266 12.40 12.68 3.58
C VAL A 266 11.43 12.34 4.69
N GLU A 267 11.95 11.66 5.70
CA GLU A 267 11.20 11.39 6.91
C GLU A 267 11.36 12.54 7.92
N PRO A 268 10.30 12.97 8.62
CA PRO A 268 10.41 14.00 9.65
C PRO A 268 11.50 13.66 10.68
N ASP A 269 12.53 14.51 10.80
CA ASP A 269 13.54 14.36 11.86
C ASP A 269 12.89 14.58 13.24
N PRO A 270 12.86 13.56 14.12
CA PRO A 270 12.29 13.71 15.46
C PRO A 270 12.98 14.79 16.30
N LYS A 271 14.24 15.12 15.98
CA LYS A 271 15.03 16.16 16.69
C LYS A 271 14.70 17.57 16.19
N ASP A 272 14.16 17.71 14.98
CA ASP A 272 13.74 19.00 14.42
C ASP A 272 12.46 18.88 13.56
N PRO A 273 11.31 18.59 14.19
CA PRO A 273 10.04 18.49 13.46
C PRO A 273 9.61 19.83 12.83
N LYS A 274 10.14 20.96 13.33
CA LYS A 274 9.84 22.29 12.80
C LYS A 274 10.41 22.50 11.41
N ARG A 275 11.56 21.88 11.10
CA ARG A 275 12.14 21.93 9.75
C ARG A 275 11.24 21.27 8.72
N PHE A 276 10.77 20.05 8.98
CA PHE A 276 9.86 19.34 8.07
C PHE A 276 8.56 20.13 7.86
N ASN A 277 7.94 20.61 8.94
CA ASN A 277 6.70 21.40 8.84
C ASN A 277 6.87 22.69 8.03
N ARG A 278 8.04 23.34 8.12
CA ARG A 278 8.35 24.53 7.30
C ARG A 278 8.45 24.18 5.82
N LEU A 279 9.12 23.07 5.48
CA LEU A 279 9.25 22.60 4.11
C LEU A 279 7.88 22.18 3.54
N LEU A 280 7.04 21.56 4.36
CA LEU A 280 5.66 21.19 4.02
C LEU A 280 4.81 22.43 3.69
N GLU A 281 4.89 23.47 4.51
CA GLU A 281 4.16 24.72 4.29
C GLU A 281 4.69 25.49 3.06
N GLN A 282 6.01 25.50 2.83
CA GLN A 282 6.57 26.05 1.61
C GLN A 282 6.08 25.28 0.37
N THR A 283 6.09 23.95 0.42
CA THR A 283 5.57 23.10 -0.67
C THR A 283 4.10 23.39 -0.94
N ARG A 284 3.29 23.51 0.11
CA ARG A 284 1.86 23.85 0.01
C ARG A 284 1.63 25.17 -0.70
N ARG A 285 2.41 26.21 -0.40
CA ARG A 285 2.29 27.51 -1.08
C ARG A 285 2.67 27.45 -2.55
N LEU A 286 3.66 26.64 -2.92
CA LEU A 286 4.07 26.45 -4.32
C LEU A 286 3.02 25.66 -5.12
N THR A 287 2.51 24.55 -4.58
CA THR A 287 1.69 23.61 -5.38
C THR A 287 0.19 23.73 -5.15
N GLY A 288 -0.22 24.47 -4.12
CA GLY A 288 -1.57 24.41 -3.57
C GLY A 288 -1.79 23.16 -2.69
N PRO A 289 -2.91 23.14 -1.94
CA PRO A 289 -3.20 22.10 -0.97
C PRO A 289 -3.49 20.74 -1.60
N ASP A 290 -4.06 20.67 -2.81
CA ASP A 290 -4.53 19.38 -3.36
C ASP A 290 -3.56 18.76 -4.37
N SER A 291 -2.29 19.18 -4.33
CA SER A 291 -1.23 18.59 -5.15
C SER A 291 -0.89 17.18 -4.67
N PRO A 292 -0.78 16.17 -5.57
CA PRO A 292 -0.33 14.82 -5.22
C PRO A 292 0.99 14.78 -4.44
N LEU A 293 1.93 15.68 -4.77
CA LEU A 293 3.24 15.77 -4.10
C LEU A 293 3.10 16.13 -2.62
N LEU A 294 2.24 17.11 -2.32
CA LEU A 294 1.98 17.56 -0.97
C LEU A 294 1.21 16.50 -0.19
N LEU A 295 0.14 15.97 -0.80
CA LEU A 295 -0.76 15.01 -0.15
C LEU A 295 -0.04 13.72 0.25
N ARG A 296 0.92 13.24 -0.54
CA ARG A 296 1.82 12.13 -0.12
C ARG A 296 2.57 12.47 1.16
N SER A 297 3.22 13.62 1.20
CA SER A 297 4.02 14.07 2.35
C SER A 297 3.14 14.30 3.60
N GLU A 298 1.94 14.85 3.42
CA GLU A 298 0.95 15.00 4.49
C GLU A 298 0.46 13.65 5.01
N LEU A 299 0.24 12.68 4.12
CA LEU A 299 -0.16 11.33 4.50
C LEU A 299 0.93 10.64 5.31
N ASP A 300 2.18 10.64 4.83
CA ASP A 300 3.31 10.05 5.54
C ASP A 300 3.53 10.69 6.92
N ALA A 301 3.37 12.02 7.01
CA ALA A 301 3.42 12.74 8.27
C ALA A 301 2.26 12.38 9.22
N ALA A 302 1.05 12.22 8.68
CA ALA A 302 -0.11 11.80 9.44
C ALA A 302 0.06 10.37 9.99
N LEU A 303 0.60 9.44 9.20
CA LEU A 303 0.89 8.07 9.64
C LEU A 303 1.91 8.01 10.80
N LYS A 304 2.74 9.04 10.97
CA LYS A 304 3.76 9.14 12.03
C LYS A 304 3.33 9.98 13.24
N SER A 305 2.15 10.61 13.22
CA SER A 305 1.71 11.54 14.27
C SER A 305 0.21 11.44 14.58
N ASP A 306 -0.13 11.39 15.86
CA ASP A 306 -1.51 11.30 16.36
C ASP A 306 -2.34 12.59 16.18
N GLN A 307 -1.73 13.71 15.79
CA GLN A 307 -2.35 15.05 15.83
C GLN A 307 -3.05 15.50 14.54
N HIS A 308 -3.12 14.67 13.50
CA HIS A 308 -3.64 15.08 12.19
C HIS A 308 -5.16 14.91 12.06
N ASN A 309 -5.83 15.89 11.42
CA ASN A 309 -7.20 15.71 10.94
C ASN A 309 -7.21 14.75 9.74
N VAL A 310 -7.34 13.46 10.05
CA VAL A 310 -7.30 12.36 9.08
C VAL A 310 -8.47 12.40 8.10
N GLU A 311 -9.66 12.88 8.51
CA GLU A 311 -10.84 12.88 7.65
C GLU A 311 -10.68 13.82 6.45
N SER A 312 -10.31 15.08 6.71
CA SER A 312 -10.08 16.06 5.65
C SER A 312 -8.96 15.62 4.71
N LEU A 313 -7.87 15.07 5.27
CA LEU A 313 -6.74 14.57 4.49
C LEU A 313 -7.16 13.40 3.60
N ARG A 314 -7.90 12.43 4.12
CA ARG A 314 -8.41 11.30 3.33
C ARG A 314 -9.27 11.77 2.16
N ALA A 315 -10.23 12.66 2.38
CA ALA A 315 -11.10 13.15 1.32
C ALA A 315 -10.29 13.82 0.18
N ARG A 316 -9.30 14.65 0.54
CA ARG A 316 -8.38 15.29 -0.42
C ARG A 316 -7.52 14.27 -1.16
N VAL A 317 -6.97 13.27 -0.46
CA VAL A 317 -6.19 12.18 -1.06
C VAL A 317 -7.03 11.38 -2.07
N MET A 318 -8.24 10.97 -1.70
CA MET A 318 -9.11 10.20 -2.60
C MET A 318 -9.49 11.00 -3.86
N ALA A 319 -9.86 12.28 -3.69
CA ALA A 319 -10.15 13.16 -4.81
C ALA A 319 -8.94 13.39 -5.73
N ALA A 320 -7.73 13.49 -5.16
CA ALA A 320 -6.50 13.63 -5.91
C ALA A 320 -6.15 12.35 -6.68
N VAL A 321 -6.32 11.16 -6.09
CA VAL A 321 -6.14 9.87 -6.78
C VAL A 321 -7.16 9.73 -7.92
N ALA A 322 -8.42 10.09 -7.71
CA ALA A 322 -9.45 10.06 -8.74
C ALA A 322 -9.12 10.99 -9.93
N ARG A 323 -8.54 12.17 -9.64
CA ARG A 323 -8.11 13.14 -10.66
C ARG A 323 -6.81 12.75 -11.37
N TYR A 324 -5.86 12.17 -10.64
CA TYR A 324 -4.51 11.84 -11.11
C TYR A 324 -4.18 10.35 -10.89
N PRO A 325 -4.93 9.40 -11.47
CA PRO A 325 -4.72 7.97 -11.23
C PRO A 325 -3.39 7.44 -11.75
N ASN A 326 -2.74 8.17 -12.66
CA ASN A 326 -1.39 7.84 -13.11
C ASN A 326 -0.31 8.14 -12.06
N ASP A 327 -0.62 8.90 -11.01
CA ASP A 327 0.26 9.15 -9.89
C ASP A 327 0.35 7.89 -8.99
N TYR A 328 1.22 6.95 -9.38
CA TYR A 328 1.35 5.66 -8.72
C TYR A 328 1.63 5.79 -7.22
N ARG A 329 2.58 6.65 -6.80
CA ARG A 329 2.98 6.69 -5.39
C ARG A 329 1.91 7.29 -4.47
N LEU A 330 1.00 8.17 -4.96
CA LEU A 330 -0.10 8.66 -4.11
C LEU A 330 -1.14 7.56 -3.94
N ALA A 331 -1.52 6.87 -5.02
CA ALA A 331 -2.44 5.76 -4.95
C ALA A 331 -1.90 4.64 -4.04
N ASP A 332 -0.61 4.34 -4.15
CA ASP A 332 0.08 3.36 -3.31
C ASP A 332 0.14 3.76 -1.83
N ALA A 333 0.59 4.99 -1.54
CA ALA A 333 0.62 5.52 -0.17
C ALA A 333 -0.77 5.56 0.46
N ALA A 334 -1.79 5.97 -0.30
CA ALA A 334 -3.18 5.95 0.13
C ALA A 334 -3.64 4.53 0.47
N ALA A 335 -3.34 3.54 -0.39
CA ALA A 335 -3.70 2.15 -0.15
C ALA A 335 -3.03 1.62 1.12
N ASN A 336 -1.75 1.95 1.32
CA ASN A 336 -0.98 1.54 2.49
C ASN A 336 -1.53 2.16 3.79
N ALA A 337 -1.99 3.41 3.75
CA ALA A 337 -2.66 4.05 4.87
C ALA A 337 -3.98 3.33 5.24
N MET A 338 -4.83 3.05 4.25
CA MET A 338 -6.11 2.34 4.46
C MET A 338 -5.91 0.89 4.95
N THR A 339 -4.78 0.30 4.59
CA THR A 339 -4.39 -1.07 4.97
C THR A 339 -3.91 -1.13 6.42
N ASN A 340 -3.02 -0.21 6.82
CA ASN A 340 -2.20 -0.38 8.02
C ASN A 340 -2.54 0.58 9.17
N ASP A 341 -3.17 1.72 8.88
CA ASP A 341 -3.47 2.72 9.89
C ASP A 341 -4.92 2.65 10.33
N ILE A 342 -5.12 2.55 11.63
CA ILE A 342 -6.45 2.40 12.21
C ILE A 342 -7.39 3.58 11.96
N ARG A 343 -6.83 4.78 11.79
CA ARG A 343 -7.60 6.02 11.53
C ARG A 343 -8.08 6.08 10.09
N PHE A 344 -7.44 5.34 9.19
CA PHE A 344 -7.78 5.21 7.78
C PHE A 344 -8.42 3.87 7.42
N ALA A 345 -8.53 2.93 8.37
CA ALA A 345 -8.82 1.52 8.14
C ALA A 345 -10.03 1.26 7.23
N ASP A 346 -9.78 0.83 6.00
CA ASP A 346 -10.81 0.59 5.00
C ASP A 346 -10.34 -0.44 3.95
N ALA A 347 -10.82 -1.67 4.07
CA ALA A 347 -10.37 -2.75 3.19
C ALA A 347 -10.83 -2.57 1.74
N ASN A 348 -12.07 -2.11 1.54
CA ASN A 348 -12.61 -1.91 0.20
C ASN A 348 -11.86 -0.78 -0.52
N ALA A 349 -11.55 0.32 0.18
CA ALA A 349 -10.80 1.43 -0.40
C ALA A 349 -9.35 1.02 -0.68
N ALA A 350 -8.71 0.28 0.23
CA ALA A 350 -7.37 -0.27 0.03
C ALA A 350 -7.30 -1.16 -1.22
N VAL A 351 -8.23 -2.11 -1.38
CA VAL A 351 -8.30 -2.98 -2.57
C VAL A 351 -8.53 -2.16 -3.84
N ALA A 352 -9.49 -1.22 -3.83
CA ALA A 352 -9.77 -0.37 -4.98
C ALA A 352 -8.54 0.45 -5.40
N LEU A 353 -7.80 1.03 -4.44
CA LEU A 353 -6.56 1.77 -4.71
C LEU A 353 -5.47 0.87 -5.30
N LYS A 354 -5.29 -0.35 -4.77
CA LYS A 354 -4.32 -1.30 -5.34
C LYS A 354 -4.69 -1.73 -6.77
N ILE A 355 -5.98 -1.88 -7.08
CA ILE A 355 -6.43 -2.10 -8.46
C ILE A 355 -5.99 -0.94 -9.37
N VAL A 356 -6.18 0.31 -8.94
CA VAL A 356 -5.69 1.50 -9.69
C VAL A 356 -4.18 1.44 -9.91
N THR A 357 -3.39 1.09 -8.89
CA THR A 357 -1.92 0.96 -9.04
C THR A 357 -1.52 -0.13 -10.04
N LEU A 358 -2.23 -1.26 -10.06
CA LEU A 358 -1.96 -2.39 -10.96
C LEU A 358 -2.40 -2.12 -12.41
N GLU A 359 -3.49 -1.38 -12.62
CA GLU A 359 -3.94 -0.96 -13.95
C GLU A 359 -3.04 0.11 -14.56
N ASN A 360 -2.40 0.94 -13.71
CA ASN A 360 -1.47 1.97 -14.14
C ASN A 360 -0.28 1.35 -14.93
N ARG A 361 -0.14 1.77 -16.20
CA ARG A 361 0.89 1.27 -17.12
C ARG A 361 2.22 2.01 -17.01
N PHE A 362 2.27 3.10 -16.24
CA PHE A 362 3.39 4.02 -16.16
C PHE A 362 4.10 3.88 -14.82
N MET A 363 4.67 2.70 -14.58
CA MET A 363 5.51 2.47 -13.40
C MET A 363 6.83 3.24 -13.52
N THR A 364 7.14 3.99 -12.46
CA THR A 364 8.39 4.75 -12.35
C THR A 364 9.53 3.81 -11.92
N GLY A 365 10.22 3.19 -12.88
CA GLY A 365 11.52 2.56 -12.65
C GLY A 365 11.53 1.30 -11.77
N THR A 366 11.86 0.17 -12.40
CA THR A 366 12.63 -0.95 -11.82
C THR A 366 12.04 -1.93 -10.79
N CYS A 367 10.78 -1.90 -10.38
CA CYS A 367 10.26 -2.97 -9.50
C CYS A 367 9.09 -3.71 -10.13
N SER A 368 9.08 -5.04 -10.04
CA SER A 368 7.98 -5.86 -10.55
C SER A 368 6.63 -5.47 -9.90
N ARG A 369 5.51 -5.65 -10.62
CA ARG A 369 4.13 -5.52 -10.06
C ARG A 369 3.84 -6.52 -8.92
N ARG A 370 4.79 -7.36 -8.53
CA ARG A 370 4.58 -8.39 -7.50
C ARG A 370 4.37 -7.82 -6.13
N SER A 371 5.00 -6.68 -5.80
CA SER A 371 4.73 -6.02 -4.51
C SER A 371 3.26 -5.60 -4.43
N ASP A 372 2.75 -4.97 -5.51
CA ASP A 372 1.34 -4.57 -5.60
C ASP A 372 0.40 -5.78 -5.53
N TYR A 373 0.73 -6.90 -6.21
CA TYR A 373 -0.04 -8.14 -6.12
C TYR A 373 0.01 -8.77 -4.73
N TYR A 374 1.16 -8.75 -4.06
CA TYR A 374 1.32 -9.22 -2.68
C TYR A 374 0.43 -8.40 -1.74
N GLU A 375 0.48 -7.08 -1.84
CA GLU A 375 -0.31 -6.18 -0.98
C GLU A 375 -1.81 -6.33 -1.24
N LEU A 376 -2.23 -6.44 -2.50
CA LEU A 376 -3.61 -6.76 -2.86
C LEU A 376 -4.05 -8.10 -2.29
N ALA A 377 -3.25 -9.16 -2.46
CA ALA A 377 -3.58 -10.49 -1.94
C ALA A 377 -3.61 -10.51 -0.39
N SER A 378 -2.73 -9.74 0.26
CA SER A 378 -2.72 -9.56 1.72
C SER A 378 -4.00 -8.90 2.21
N GLU A 379 -4.44 -7.84 1.55
CA GLU A 379 -5.68 -7.15 1.93
C GLU A 379 -6.92 -8.00 1.65
N LEU A 380 -6.96 -8.73 0.53
CA LEU A 380 -8.02 -9.70 0.25
C LEU A 380 -8.10 -10.78 1.33
N LEU A 381 -6.96 -11.28 1.80
CA LEU A 381 -6.91 -12.31 2.84
C LEU A 381 -7.35 -11.80 4.21
N HIS A 382 -6.78 -10.67 4.64
CA HIS A 382 -6.89 -10.20 6.04
C HIS A 382 -7.95 -9.12 6.25
N GLY A 383 -8.26 -8.33 5.23
CA GLY A 383 -9.24 -7.24 5.28
C GLY A 383 -10.61 -7.62 4.72
N CYS A 384 -10.68 -8.57 3.78
CA CYS A 384 -11.92 -8.95 3.09
C CYS A 384 -12.34 -10.43 3.26
N GLY A 385 -11.54 -11.27 3.93
CA GLY A 385 -11.85 -12.69 4.12
C GLY A 385 -11.82 -13.54 2.84
N ARG A 386 -11.30 -13.02 1.72
CA ARG A 386 -11.24 -13.66 0.40
C ARG A 386 -9.98 -14.49 0.21
N ALA A 387 -9.84 -15.54 1.01
CA ALA A 387 -8.70 -16.45 0.95
C ALA A 387 -8.55 -17.16 -0.42
N ASP A 388 -9.66 -17.38 -1.12
CA ASP A 388 -9.71 -17.95 -2.46
C ASP A 388 -8.99 -17.06 -3.49
N TRP A 389 -9.33 -15.77 -3.51
CA TRP A 389 -8.72 -14.77 -4.39
C TRP A 389 -7.30 -14.43 -3.98
N ALA A 390 -7.03 -14.32 -2.67
CA ALA A 390 -5.69 -14.10 -2.17
C ALA A 390 -4.72 -15.20 -2.61
N ALA A 391 -5.12 -16.48 -2.49
CA ALA A 391 -4.28 -17.60 -2.94
C ALA A 391 -4.09 -17.61 -4.47
N GLY A 392 -5.09 -17.18 -5.25
CA GLY A 392 -4.99 -17.11 -6.71
C GLY A 392 -4.16 -15.93 -7.25
N LEU A 393 -3.97 -14.88 -6.46
CA LEU A 393 -3.21 -13.68 -6.82
C LEU A 393 -1.81 -13.63 -6.20
N ALA A 394 -1.59 -14.29 -5.07
CA ALA A 394 -0.31 -14.28 -4.38
C ALA A 394 0.81 -14.76 -5.34
N PRO A 395 1.89 -13.99 -5.51
CA PRO A 395 2.98 -14.39 -6.40
C PRO A 395 3.61 -15.72 -5.95
N ASP A 396 3.93 -16.60 -6.91
CA ASP A 396 4.50 -17.93 -6.64
C ASP A 396 5.89 -18.13 -7.28
N GLU A 397 6.43 -19.35 -7.18
CA GLU A 397 7.75 -19.69 -7.75
C GLU A 397 7.74 -19.73 -9.29
N SER A 398 6.58 -19.92 -9.94
CA SER A 398 6.50 -19.93 -11.42
C SER A 398 6.71 -18.54 -12.01
N ASP A 399 6.60 -17.50 -11.19
CA ASP A 399 6.96 -16.14 -11.54
C ASP A 399 8.51 -15.94 -11.57
N GLU A 400 9.37 -16.97 -11.50
CA GLU A 400 10.84 -16.83 -11.38
C GLU A 400 11.59 -16.04 -12.49
N ALA A 401 10.97 -15.66 -13.60
CA ALA A 401 11.64 -14.98 -14.72
C ALA A 401 12.15 -13.53 -14.44
N GLY A 402 12.11 -13.05 -13.19
CA GLY A 402 12.33 -11.63 -12.86
C GLY A 402 13.52 -11.30 -11.96
N GLU A 403 13.81 -12.05 -10.89
CA GLU A 403 14.82 -11.63 -9.92
C GLU A 403 15.51 -12.83 -9.24
N ALA A 404 16.70 -13.17 -9.73
CA ALA A 404 17.68 -13.93 -8.96
C ALA A 404 18.26 -13.14 -7.76
N GLN A 405 17.67 -12.00 -7.36
CA GLN A 405 18.31 -11.01 -6.47
C GLN A 405 17.56 -10.64 -5.18
N ASN A 406 16.33 -11.10 -4.90
CA ASN A 406 15.68 -10.84 -3.60
C ASN A 406 14.94 -12.06 -3.01
N ALA A 407 15.71 -13.04 -2.53
CA ALA A 407 15.19 -14.24 -1.87
C ALA A 407 14.20 -13.91 -0.73
N ASN A 408 14.45 -12.85 0.05
CA ASN A 408 13.57 -12.46 1.15
C ASN A 408 12.16 -12.08 0.67
N GLN A 409 12.04 -11.27 -0.38
CA GLN A 409 10.73 -10.88 -0.91
C GLN A 409 9.94 -12.10 -1.41
N MET A 410 10.61 -13.04 -2.08
CA MET A 410 9.99 -14.31 -2.48
C MET A 410 9.53 -15.11 -1.25
N GLY A 411 10.34 -15.16 -0.20
CA GLY A 411 9.97 -15.78 1.07
C GLY A 411 8.71 -15.16 1.69
N ILE A 412 8.58 -13.83 1.64
CA ILE A 412 7.39 -13.10 2.13
C ILE A 412 6.15 -13.43 1.28
N ASN A 413 6.28 -13.47 -0.06
CA ASN A 413 5.17 -13.83 -0.95
C ASN A 413 4.66 -15.26 -0.70
N LEU A 414 5.59 -16.21 -0.54
CA LEU A 414 5.26 -17.60 -0.20
C LEU A 414 4.62 -17.72 1.18
N TRP A 415 5.02 -16.90 2.15
CA TRP A 415 4.37 -16.86 3.46
C TRP A 415 2.90 -16.42 3.34
N LEU A 416 2.60 -15.38 2.57
CA LEU A 416 1.21 -14.98 2.31
C LEU A 416 0.40 -16.08 1.60
N LEU A 417 0.96 -16.67 0.54
CA LEU A 417 0.31 -17.79 -0.17
C LEU A 417 0.02 -18.95 0.79
N GLY A 418 0.98 -19.33 1.63
CA GLY A 418 0.80 -20.38 2.63
C GLY A 418 -0.34 -20.07 3.62
N ASN A 419 -0.46 -18.81 4.06
CA ASN A 419 -1.56 -18.39 4.94
C ASN A 419 -2.92 -18.50 4.24
N ALA A 420 -3.02 -18.07 2.98
CA ALA A 420 -4.25 -18.20 2.20
C ALA A 420 -4.63 -19.67 1.98
N LEU A 421 -3.66 -20.52 1.62
CA LEU A 421 -3.88 -21.97 1.46
C LEU A 421 -4.33 -22.65 2.76
N MET A 422 -3.75 -22.25 3.90
CA MET A 422 -4.14 -22.75 5.22
C MET A 422 -5.60 -22.38 5.55
N GLN A 423 -6.03 -21.17 5.20
CA GLN A 423 -7.43 -20.72 5.36
C GLN A 423 -8.40 -21.50 4.48
N LEU A 424 -7.96 -21.95 3.30
CA LEU A 424 -8.72 -22.83 2.39
C LEU A 424 -8.71 -24.30 2.81
N GLY A 425 -8.04 -24.67 3.91
CA GLY A 425 -7.92 -26.06 4.37
C GLY A 425 -6.91 -26.90 3.59
N GLN A 426 -6.07 -26.29 2.74
CA GLN A 426 -5.02 -26.98 1.98
C GLN A 426 -3.74 -27.14 2.81
N TYR A 427 -3.83 -27.81 3.96
CA TYR A 427 -2.76 -27.81 4.97
C TYR A 427 -1.44 -28.42 4.50
N GLU A 428 -1.47 -29.50 3.71
CA GLU A 428 -0.25 -30.11 3.18
C GLU A 428 0.48 -29.19 2.19
N THR A 429 -0.26 -28.58 1.26
CA THR A 429 0.28 -27.59 0.32
C THR A 429 0.80 -26.36 1.06
N ALA A 430 0.05 -25.86 2.04
CA ALA A 430 0.47 -24.74 2.88
C ALA A 430 1.79 -25.05 3.61
N ALA A 431 1.94 -26.24 4.19
CA ALA A 431 3.18 -26.67 4.85
C ALA A 431 4.36 -26.73 3.86
N GLN A 432 4.16 -27.21 2.65
CA GLN A 432 5.19 -27.19 1.61
C GLN A 432 5.60 -25.75 1.25
N THR A 433 4.62 -24.86 1.08
CA THR A 433 4.84 -23.44 0.78
C THR A 433 5.56 -22.72 1.92
N PHE A 434 5.20 -22.96 3.19
CA PHE A 434 5.90 -22.37 4.33
C PHE A 434 7.33 -22.90 4.49
N ALA A 435 7.59 -24.18 4.21
CA ALA A 435 8.95 -24.72 4.23
C ALA A 435 9.84 -24.02 3.17
N LYS A 436 9.29 -23.77 1.99
CA LYS A 436 9.93 -22.97 0.93
C LYS A 436 10.16 -21.52 1.35
N ALA A 437 9.21 -20.91 2.07
CA ALA A 437 9.35 -19.55 2.61
C ALA A 437 10.44 -19.47 3.69
N ASN A 438 10.49 -20.43 4.62
CA ASN A 438 11.43 -20.50 5.75
C ASN A 438 12.90 -20.43 5.30
N ASN A 439 13.21 -21.05 4.17
CA ASN A 439 14.56 -21.08 3.61
C ASN A 439 14.98 -19.74 2.96
N ARG A 440 14.06 -18.81 2.78
CA ARG A 440 14.24 -17.60 1.97
C ARG A 440 14.08 -16.29 2.76
N VAL A 441 13.24 -16.29 3.81
CA VAL A 441 13.02 -15.10 4.64
C VAL A 441 14.23 -14.76 5.52
N ARG A 442 14.39 -13.46 5.82
CA ARG A 442 15.34 -12.94 6.81
C ARG A 442 15.04 -13.48 8.21
N GLU A 443 16.07 -13.48 9.06
CA GLU A 443 16.03 -14.06 10.41
C GLU A 443 14.88 -13.51 11.27
N ASN A 444 14.57 -12.22 11.17
CA ASN A 444 13.49 -11.57 11.90
C ASN A 444 12.08 -12.11 11.58
N HIS A 445 11.88 -12.77 10.44
CA HIS A 445 10.60 -13.38 10.05
C HIS A 445 10.55 -14.89 10.27
N ARG A 446 11.70 -15.55 10.54
CA ARG A 446 11.77 -17.02 10.58
C ARG A 446 10.85 -17.65 11.61
N ALA A 447 10.82 -17.13 12.84
CA ALA A 447 9.96 -17.69 13.89
C ALA A 447 8.47 -17.65 13.50
N ALA A 448 8.01 -16.59 12.83
CA ALA A 448 6.63 -16.47 12.36
C ALA A 448 6.31 -17.50 11.26
N VAL A 449 7.20 -17.64 10.27
CA VAL A 449 7.03 -18.64 9.20
C VAL A 449 7.07 -20.07 9.74
N GLN A 450 7.97 -20.36 10.69
CA GLN A 450 8.08 -21.67 11.35
C GLN A 450 6.86 -21.99 12.20
N LEU A 451 6.27 -20.99 12.88
CA LEU A 451 5.00 -21.17 13.57
C LEU A 451 3.90 -21.58 12.59
N CYS A 452 3.73 -20.85 11.47
CA CYS A 452 2.72 -21.19 10.47
C CYS A 452 2.97 -22.57 9.85
N LEU A 453 4.23 -22.91 9.56
CA LEU A 453 4.63 -24.25 9.10
C LEU A 453 4.24 -25.33 10.11
N GLY A 454 4.60 -25.16 11.38
CA GLY A 454 4.28 -26.12 12.44
C GLY A 454 2.78 -26.30 12.63
N VAL A 455 2.00 -25.23 12.54
CA VAL A 455 0.53 -25.32 12.60
C VAL A 455 -0.03 -26.05 11.38
N ALA A 456 0.46 -25.77 10.17
CA ALA A 456 0.04 -26.49 8.97
C ALA A 456 0.40 -27.99 9.02
N LEU A 457 1.58 -28.33 9.55
CA LEU A 457 1.98 -29.73 9.82
C LEU A 457 1.05 -30.39 10.84
N ALA A 458 0.69 -29.68 11.92
CA ALA A 458 -0.23 -30.21 12.91
C ALA A 458 -1.62 -30.48 12.32
N LEU A 459 -2.16 -29.52 11.57
CA LEU A 459 -3.50 -29.62 10.95
C LEU A 459 -3.57 -30.64 9.82
N SER A 460 -2.45 -30.94 9.16
CA SER A 460 -2.33 -32.06 8.20
C SER A 460 -1.98 -33.40 8.86
N GLY A 461 -1.79 -33.46 10.18
CA GLY A 461 -1.47 -34.70 10.89
C GLY A 461 -0.02 -35.17 10.78
N GLN A 462 0.88 -34.34 10.29
CA GLN A 462 2.29 -34.66 10.10
C GLN A 462 3.09 -34.50 11.39
N ARG A 463 2.71 -35.30 12.40
CA ARG A 463 3.23 -35.26 13.78
C ARG A 463 4.76 -35.33 13.85
N ASP A 464 5.37 -36.26 13.12
CA ASP A 464 6.83 -36.47 13.20
C ASP A 464 7.61 -35.30 12.59
N ARG A 465 7.10 -34.70 11.51
CA ARG A 465 7.69 -33.50 10.91
C ARG A 465 7.53 -32.27 11.79
N LEU A 466 6.43 -32.17 12.55
CA LEU A 466 6.28 -31.13 13.57
C LEU A 466 7.32 -31.30 14.69
N ALA A 467 7.52 -32.53 15.18
CA ALA A 467 8.54 -32.81 16.18
C ALA A 467 9.96 -32.49 15.67
N GLU A 468 10.27 -32.86 14.42
CA GLU A 468 11.53 -32.51 13.76
C GLU A 468 11.73 -30.99 13.64
N LEU A 469 10.69 -30.25 13.25
CA LEU A 469 10.73 -28.78 13.17
C LEU A 469 11.05 -28.15 14.53
N ILE A 470 10.37 -28.61 15.59
CA ILE A 470 10.60 -28.17 16.97
C ILE A 470 12.03 -28.47 17.42
N GLN A 471 12.53 -29.68 17.14
CA GLN A 471 13.87 -30.09 17.49
C GLN A 471 14.94 -29.27 16.74
N THR A 472 14.72 -29.01 15.45
CA THR A 472 15.69 -28.34 14.58
C THR A 472 15.74 -26.84 14.81
N HIS A 473 14.60 -26.21 15.12
CA HIS A 473 14.47 -24.75 15.20
C HIS A 473 14.03 -24.25 16.59
N GLY A 474 14.18 -25.06 17.63
CA GLY A 474 13.71 -24.74 18.99
C GLY A 474 14.19 -23.39 19.51
N GLU A 475 15.45 -23.01 19.27
CA GLU A 475 15.99 -21.72 19.69
C GLU A 475 15.31 -20.53 18.99
N THR A 476 15.11 -20.60 17.67
CA THR A 476 14.42 -19.56 16.90
C THR A 476 12.96 -19.44 17.33
N LEU A 477 12.29 -20.58 17.54
CA LEU A 477 10.90 -20.65 18.01
C LEU A 477 10.75 -20.10 19.43
N GLU A 478 11.71 -20.34 20.32
CA GLU A 478 11.70 -19.80 21.69
C GLU A 478 11.90 -18.29 21.69
N LYS A 479 12.87 -17.78 20.93
CA LYS A 479 13.08 -16.33 20.73
C LYS A 479 11.82 -15.63 20.23
N GLY A 480 11.11 -16.26 19.29
CA GLY A 480 9.84 -15.75 18.76
C GLY A 480 8.59 -16.07 19.62
N LYS A 481 8.75 -16.74 20.77
CA LYS A 481 7.65 -17.15 21.67
C LYS A 481 6.59 -18.02 20.98
N CYS A 482 7.03 -18.86 20.05
CA CYS A 482 6.23 -19.78 19.26
C CYS A 482 6.37 -21.23 19.73
N LEU A 483 7.47 -21.58 20.43
CA LEU A 483 7.78 -22.96 20.81
C LEU A 483 6.66 -23.61 21.63
N SER A 484 6.15 -22.91 22.65
CA SER A 484 5.07 -23.42 23.50
C SER A 484 3.77 -23.69 22.73
N ILE A 485 3.47 -22.91 21.69
CA ILE A 485 2.31 -23.10 20.83
C ILE A 485 2.46 -24.42 20.06
N LEU A 486 3.62 -24.63 19.43
CA LEU A 486 3.88 -25.84 18.63
C LEU A 486 4.00 -27.09 19.50
N GLN A 487 4.62 -26.99 20.68
CA GLN A 487 4.69 -28.09 21.64
C GLN A 487 3.29 -28.51 22.10
N SER A 488 2.39 -27.55 22.32
CA SER A 488 1.00 -27.84 22.67
C SER A 488 0.24 -28.53 21.53
N TYR A 489 0.49 -28.14 20.27
CA TYR A 489 -0.04 -28.87 19.12
C TYR A 489 0.47 -30.32 19.06
N LEU A 490 1.76 -30.51 19.29
CA LEU A 490 2.36 -31.85 19.35
C LEU A 490 1.75 -32.68 20.49
N ASP A 491 1.53 -32.08 21.65
CA ASP A 491 0.89 -32.73 22.79
C ASP A 491 -0.56 -33.13 22.50
N LEU A 492 -1.34 -32.29 21.82
CA LEU A 492 -2.69 -32.66 21.37
C LEU A 492 -2.66 -33.84 20.38
N LEU A 493 -1.72 -33.86 19.44
CA LEU A 493 -1.54 -34.97 18.50
C LEU A 493 -1.12 -36.27 19.20
N ASP A 494 -0.32 -36.16 20.27
CA ASP A 494 0.04 -37.28 21.14
C ASP A 494 -1.11 -37.70 22.09
N GLY A 495 -2.28 -37.04 22.02
CA GLY A 495 -3.44 -37.31 22.86
C GLY A 495 -3.31 -36.83 24.30
N LYS A 496 -2.33 -35.97 24.60
CA LYS A 496 -2.12 -35.37 25.92
C LYS A 496 -3.07 -34.19 26.13
N LYS A 497 -3.32 -33.87 27.40
CA LYS A 497 -4.02 -32.64 27.77
C LYS A 497 -3.07 -31.44 27.66
N VAL A 498 -3.61 -30.33 27.18
CA VAL A 498 -2.93 -29.03 27.12
C VAL A 498 -3.60 -28.08 28.10
N ASP A 499 -2.82 -27.31 28.85
CA ASP A 499 -3.35 -26.30 29.75
C ASP A 499 -4.06 -25.20 28.96
N THR A 500 -5.37 -25.05 29.18
CA THR A 500 -6.22 -24.05 28.51
C THR A 500 -6.32 -22.74 29.28
N SER A 501 -5.57 -22.55 30.37
CA SER A 501 -5.64 -21.34 31.18
C SER A 501 -5.23 -20.08 30.40
N VAL A 502 -6.01 -19.03 30.60
CA VAL A 502 -5.91 -17.74 29.90
C VAL A 502 -4.54 -17.10 30.03
N ALA A 503 -3.95 -17.19 31.23
CA ALA A 503 -2.71 -16.52 31.56
C ALA A 503 -1.53 -17.12 30.76
N ILE A 504 -1.56 -18.43 30.54
CA ILE A 504 -0.57 -19.15 29.72
C ILE A 504 -0.77 -18.81 28.23
N LEU A 505 -2.01 -18.55 27.84
CA LEU A 505 -2.41 -18.33 26.46
C LEU A 505 -2.61 -16.84 26.06
N ALA A 506 -2.18 -15.89 26.91
CA ALA A 506 -2.26 -14.45 26.65
C ALA A 506 -1.15 -13.98 25.70
N SER A 507 -1.40 -12.93 24.91
CA SER A 507 -0.38 -12.28 24.05
C SER A 507 0.84 -11.85 24.88
N GLN A 508 2.03 -12.06 24.34
CA GLN A 508 3.27 -11.79 25.02
C GLN A 508 4.08 -10.70 24.31
N LYS A 509 4.64 -9.75 25.05
CA LYS A 509 5.51 -8.72 24.50
C LYS A 509 6.70 -9.37 23.77
N GLY A 510 6.95 -8.96 22.52
CA GLY A 510 8.04 -9.50 21.69
C GLY A 510 7.73 -10.86 21.04
N GLU A 511 6.47 -11.31 21.02
CA GLU A 511 6.09 -12.49 20.24
C GLU A 511 6.17 -12.23 18.73
N ALA A 512 6.44 -13.29 17.96
CA ALA A 512 6.48 -13.23 16.51
C ALA A 512 5.12 -12.85 15.90
N LEU A 513 5.14 -12.25 14.72
CA LEU A 513 3.94 -11.84 14.00
C LEU A 513 2.98 -13.04 13.79
N GLY A 514 1.69 -12.84 14.05
CA GLY A 514 0.66 -13.89 13.94
C GLY A 514 0.55 -14.84 15.14
N ALA A 515 1.48 -14.81 16.11
CA ALA A 515 1.47 -15.74 17.25
C ALA A 515 0.18 -15.67 18.09
N SER A 516 -0.32 -14.46 18.35
CA SER A 516 -1.59 -14.24 19.07
C SER A 516 -2.78 -14.93 18.37
N GLY A 517 -2.86 -14.85 17.04
CA GLY A 517 -3.93 -15.51 16.27
C GLY A 517 -3.86 -17.03 16.36
N HIS A 518 -2.66 -17.60 16.17
CA HIS A 518 -2.45 -19.05 16.29
C HIS A 518 -2.67 -19.58 17.71
N ARG A 519 -2.40 -18.78 18.74
CA ARG A 519 -2.67 -19.14 20.13
C ARG A 519 -4.17 -19.21 20.42
N ARG A 520 -4.97 -18.31 19.84
CA ARG A 520 -6.45 -18.38 19.91
C ARG A 520 -6.97 -19.65 19.23
N LEU A 521 -6.42 -20.02 18.07
CA LEU A 521 -6.77 -21.27 17.38
C LEU A 521 -6.35 -22.51 18.20
N LEU A 522 -5.16 -22.50 18.79
CA LEU A 522 -4.70 -23.58 19.66
C LEU A 522 -5.64 -23.74 20.87
N HIS A 523 -5.96 -22.65 21.56
CA HIS A 523 -6.89 -22.66 22.69
C HIS A 523 -8.23 -23.30 22.29
N ALA A 524 -8.81 -22.85 21.18
CA ALA A 524 -10.05 -23.41 20.66
C ALA A 524 -9.97 -24.92 20.42
N GLN A 525 -8.89 -25.39 19.80
CA GLN A 525 -8.69 -26.82 19.53
C GLN A 525 -8.47 -27.63 20.81
N ALA A 526 -7.69 -27.11 21.75
CA ALA A 526 -7.46 -27.75 23.04
C ALA A 526 -8.75 -27.87 23.87
N CYS A 527 -9.52 -26.78 24.00
CA CYS A 527 -10.82 -26.80 24.68
C CYS A 527 -11.79 -27.78 24.00
N TYR A 528 -11.84 -27.80 22.66
CA TYR A 528 -12.72 -28.70 21.92
C TYR A 528 -12.37 -30.17 22.20
N ALA A 529 -11.08 -30.52 22.13
CA ALA A 529 -10.57 -31.85 22.43
C ALA A 529 -10.88 -32.28 23.88
N GLN A 530 -10.80 -31.32 24.82
CA GLN A 530 -11.02 -31.56 26.24
C GLN A 530 -12.48 -31.43 26.68
N SER A 531 -13.40 -31.14 25.74
CA SER A 531 -14.84 -30.93 26.02
C SER A 531 -15.13 -29.75 26.94
N ASP A 532 -14.28 -28.73 26.89
CA ASP A 532 -14.36 -27.50 27.68
C ASP A 532 -15.07 -26.40 26.87
N LEU A 533 -16.15 -25.86 27.43
CA LEU A 533 -16.97 -24.82 26.79
C LEU A 533 -16.35 -23.43 26.82
N ASP A 534 -15.34 -23.16 27.67
CA ASP A 534 -14.66 -21.84 27.74
C ASP A 534 -14.08 -21.42 26.37
N GLY A 535 -13.64 -22.42 25.57
CA GLY A 535 -13.20 -22.24 24.20
C GLY A 535 -14.19 -21.50 23.31
N ARG A 536 -15.50 -21.73 23.49
CA ARG A 536 -16.54 -21.11 22.67
C ARG A 536 -16.65 -19.61 22.90
N GLU A 537 -16.62 -19.16 24.16
CA GLU A 537 -16.73 -17.74 24.49
C GLU A 537 -15.51 -16.96 24.00
N ARG A 538 -14.31 -17.53 24.15
CA ARG A 538 -13.09 -16.92 23.62
C ARG A 538 -13.08 -16.83 22.10
N LEU A 539 -13.57 -17.85 21.40
CA LEU A 539 -13.75 -17.79 19.96
C LEU A 539 -14.71 -16.68 19.56
N ALA A 540 -15.85 -16.53 20.25
CA ALA A 540 -16.76 -15.42 20.02
C ALA A 540 -16.06 -14.07 20.19
N ASN A 541 -15.23 -13.90 21.23
CA ASN A 541 -14.45 -12.68 21.44
C ASN A 541 -13.41 -12.44 20.33
N ALA A 542 -12.77 -13.49 19.83
CA ALA A 542 -11.84 -13.42 18.71
C ALA A 542 -12.54 -13.00 17.42
N LEU A 543 -13.70 -13.60 17.10
CA LEU A 543 -14.51 -13.28 15.92
C LEU A 543 -14.98 -11.83 15.88
N ARG A 544 -15.28 -11.21 17.03
CA ARG A 544 -15.65 -9.79 17.09
C ARG A 544 -14.47 -8.84 16.87
N SER A 545 -13.23 -9.35 17.01
CA SER A 545 -12.02 -8.57 16.79
C SER A 545 -11.41 -8.80 15.41
N ASP A 546 -11.62 -10.00 14.86
CA ASP A 546 -11.06 -10.49 13.61
C ASP A 546 -12.14 -11.31 12.87
N PRO A 547 -13.17 -10.62 12.33
CA PRO A 547 -14.33 -11.27 11.72
C PRO A 547 -14.01 -11.93 10.39
N GLU A 548 -12.92 -11.58 9.73
CA GLU A 548 -12.51 -12.09 8.41
C GLU A 548 -11.66 -13.37 8.50
N PHE A 549 -11.26 -13.78 9.72
CA PHE A 549 -10.41 -14.96 9.89
C PHE A 549 -11.20 -16.27 9.82
N ARG A 550 -11.34 -16.80 8.60
CA ARG A 550 -12.08 -18.03 8.27
C ARG A 550 -11.84 -19.24 9.19
N LEU A 551 -10.62 -19.51 9.63
CA LEU A 551 -10.36 -20.63 10.57
C LEU A 551 -11.07 -20.46 11.92
N LEU A 552 -11.33 -19.22 12.38
CA LEU A 552 -12.15 -18.98 13.57
C LEU A 552 -13.62 -19.33 13.33
N TRP A 553 -14.14 -19.11 12.11
CA TRP A 553 -15.51 -19.50 11.75
C TRP A 553 -15.69 -21.01 11.88
N VAL A 554 -14.76 -21.77 11.30
CA VAL A 554 -14.78 -23.23 11.30
C VAL A 554 -14.67 -23.78 12.72
N ALA A 555 -13.78 -23.22 13.54
CA ALA A 555 -13.66 -23.60 14.94
C ALA A 555 -14.96 -23.33 15.71
N PHE A 556 -15.56 -22.14 15.53
CA PHE A 556 -16.80 -21.76 16.22
C PHE A 556 -18.00 -22.62 15.81
N ASP A 557 -18.21 -22.87 14.52
CA ASP A 557 -19.24 -23.80 14.00
C ASP A 557 -19.09 -25.20 14.62
N ALA A 558 -17.86 -25.68 14.82
CA ALA A 558 -17.68 -27.00 15.41
C ALA A 558 -18.08 -27.07 16.89
N PHE A 559 -17.83 -26.02 17.67
CA PHE A 559 -18.37 -25.89 19.03
C PHE A 559 -19.89 -25.84 18.99
N ASP A 560 -20.46 -25.01 18.11
CA ASP A 560 -21.92 -24.86 17.98
C ASP A 560 -22.63 -26.14 17.54
N ARG A 561 -22.01 -26.96 16.67
CA ARG A 561 -22.56 -28.29 16.31
C ARG A 561 -22.61 -29.24 17.49
N ARG A 562 -21.60 -29.17 18.37
CA ARG A 562 -21.50 -30.04 19.55
C ARG A 562 -22.40 -29.55 20.68
N TRP A 563 -22.52 -28.24 20.83
CA TRP A 563 -23.33 -27.57 21.84
C TRP A 563 -24.16 -26.46 21.18
N PRO A 564 -25.29 -26.80 20.54
CA PRO A 564 -26.12 -25.84 19.82
C PRO A 564 -26.64 -24.73 20.73
N ASP A 565 -26.57 -23.49 20.24
CA ASP A 565 -27.09 -22.31 20.92
C ASP A 565 -27.95 -21.50 19.92
N PRO A 566 -29.24 -21.26 20.22
CA PRO A 566 -30.10 -20.42 19.38
C PRO A 566 -29.51 -19.06 19.05
N ARG A 567 -28.75 -18.45 19.98
CA ARG A 567 -28.13 -17.12 19.82
C ARG A 567 -27.01 -17.09 18.80
N SER A 568 -26.50 -18.25 18.37
CA SER A 568 -25.53 -18.36 17.28
C SER A 568 -26.14 -17.98 15.92
N ALA A 569 -27.47 -17.81 15.79
CA ALA A 569 -28.10 -17.47 14.52
C ALA A 569 -27.53 -16.19 13.89
N SER A 570 -27.21 -15.19 14.71
CA SER A 570 -26.57 -13.95 14.25
C SER A 570 -25.22 -14.17 13.56
N PHE A 571 -24.43 -15.17 13.99
CA PHE A 571 -23.16 -15.50 13.35
C PHE A 571 -23.38 -16.07 11.94
N TYR A 572 -24.30 -17.02 11.79
CA TYR A 572 -24.58 -17.64 10.50
C TYR A 572 -25.29 -16.68 9.52
N ASP A 573 -26.24 -15.88 9.99
CA ASP A 573 -26.90 -14.86 9.16
C ASP A 573 -25.91 -13.80 8.66
N ALA A 574 -24.96 -13.38 9.51
CA ALA A 574 -23.89 -12.47 9.11
C ALA A 574 -22.98 -13.08 8.04
N LEU A 575 -22.52 -14.33 8.23
CA LEU A 575 -21.67 -15.00 7.25
C LEU A 575 -22.39 -15.20 5.90
N GLU A 576 -23.66 -15.61 5.91
CA GLU A 576 -24.44 -15.78 4.67
C GLU A 576 -24.54 -14.47 3.89
N TRP A 577 -24.63 -13.33 4.58
CA TRP A 577 -24.74 -12.03 3.94
C TRP A 577 -23.39 -11.47 3.47
N VAL A 578 -22.34 -11.61 4.28
CA VAL A 578 -21.02 -11.02 3.98
C VAL A 578 -20.22 -11.89 3.02
N HIS A 579 -20.28 -13.22 3.17
CA HIS A 579 -19.55 -14.20 2.37
C HIS A 579 -20.48 -15.24 1.69
N PRO A 580 -21.52 -14.82 0.95
CA PRO A 580 -22.42 -15.74 0.26
C PRO A 580 -21.69 -16.65 -0.75
N GLU A 581 -20.54 -16.20 -1.26
CA GLU A 581 -19.72 -16.91 -2.22
C GLU A 581 -19.01 -18.14 -1.64
N ASP A 582 -18.66 -18.16 -0.34
CA ASP A 582 -17.89 -19.27 0.26
C ASP A 582 -18.74 -20.55 0.36
N PRO A 583 -18.32 -21.67 -0.27
CA PRO A 583 -19.05 -22.94 -0.21
C PRO A 583 -19.25 -23.51 1.19
N TRP A 584 -18.28 -23.31 2.10
CA TRP A 584 -18.35 -23.78 3.47
C TRP A 584 -19.39 -22.98 4.26
N VAL A 585 -19.47 -21.66 4.05
CA VAL A 585 -20.48 -20.80 4.68
C VAL A 585 -21.88 -21.30 4.32
N ARG A 586 -22.17 -21.52 3.04
CA ARG A 586 -23.48 -22.05 2.59
C ARG A 586 -23.82 -23.38 3.27
N GLN A 587 -22.85 -24.28 3.39
CA GLN A 587 -23.05 -25.57 4.04
C GLN A 587 -23.30 -25.42 5.55
N ALA A 588 -22.51 -24.58 6.24
CA ALA A 588 -22.63 -24.36 7.67
C ALA A 588 -23.97 -23.69 8.04
N VAL A 589 -24.40 -22.70 7.26
CA VAL A 589 -25.69 -22.01 7.44
C VAL A 589 -26.86 -22.97 7.24
N ALA A 590 -26.84 -23.79 6.18
CA ALA A 590 -27.87 -24.79 5.93
C ALA A 590 -27.96 -25.84 7.04
N ASP A 591 -26.81 -26.29 7.55
CA ASP A 591 -26.74 -27.24 8.66
C ASP A 591 -27.26 -26.62 9.96
N PHE A 592 -26.89 -25.38 10.29
CA PHE A 592 -27.38 -24.66 11.46
C PHE A 592 -28.91 -24.52 11.44
N ARG A 593 -29.49 -24.06 10.32
CA ARG A 593 -30.95 -23.90 10.18
C ARG A 593 -31.71 -25.20 10.38
N ARG A 594 -31.12 -26.33 9.98
CA ARG A 594 -31.70 -27.67 10.18
C ARG A 594 -31.65 -28.09 11.65
N ARG A 595 -30.53 -27.84 12.36
CA ARG A 595 -30.34 -28.22 13.77
C ARG A 595 -31.08 -27.30 14.74
N THR A 596 -31.18 -26.02 14.39
CA THR A 596 -31.69 -24.94 15.25
C THR A 596 -32.72 -24.09 14.49
N PRO A 597 -33.92 -24.63 14.20
CA PRO A 597 -34.92 -23.95 13.37
C PRO A 597 -35.51 -22.69 14.02
N LYS A 598 -35.38 -22.54 15.35
CA LYS A 598 -35.78 -21.37 16.12
C LYS A 598 -34.56 -20.57 16.57
N GLY A 599 -33.73 -20.15 15.61
CA GLY A 599 -32.60 -19.27 15.90
C GLY A 599 -33.05 -17.95 16.52
N GLU A 600 -32.24 -17.43 17.45
CA GLU A 600 -32.49 -16.17 18.16
C GLU A 600 -31.47 -15.13 17.70
N SER A 601 -31.92 -13.90 17.44
CA SER A 601 -31.05 -12.78 17.09
C SER A 601 -31.61 -11.49 17.66
N LEU A 602 -30.71 -10.61 18.08
CA LEU A 602 -31.07 -9.28 18.56
C LEU A 602 -31.71 -8.46 17.43
N THR A 603 -32.71 -7.65 17.79
CA THR A 603 -33.34 -6.72 16.86
C THR A 603 -32.48 -5.48 16.65
N ALA A 604 -32.80 -4.70 15.60
CA ALA A 604 -32.11 -3.43 15.35
C ALA A 604 -32.34 -2.44 16.50
N GLU A 605 -33.55 -2.41 17.07
CA GLU A 605 -33.90 -1.54 18.20
C GLU A 605 -33.08 -1.89 19.45
N GLU A 606 -32.90 -3.17 19.75
CA GLU A 606 -32.07 -3.62 20.87
C GLU A 606 -30.60 -3.21 20.70
N LEU A 607 -30.06 -3.39 19.50
CA LEU A 607 -28.68 -3.03 19.18
C LEU A 607 -28.47 -1.51 19.18
N LEU A 608 -29.40 -0.73 18.62
CA LEU A 608 -29.33 0.73 18.65
C LEU A 608 -29.38 1.27 20.08
N LYS A 609 -30.17 0.65 20.97
CA LYS A 609 -30.19 0.99 22.39
C LYS A 609 -28.84 0.74 23.07
N ILE A 610 -28.18 -0.38 22.74
CA ILE A 610 -26.81 -0.66 23.23
C ILE A 610 -25.82 0.39 22.70
N LEU A 611 -26.01 0.85 21.47
CA LEU A 611 -25.15 1.80 20.78
C LEU A 611 -25.54 3.28 20.97
N GLU A 612 -26.50 3.59 21.84
CA GLU A 612 -26.93 4.97 22.12
C GLU A 612 -25.75 5.90 22.48
N PRO A 613 -24.72 5.48 23.26
CA PRO A 613 -23.56 6.30 23.57
C PRO A 613 -22.61 6.59 22.40
N TYR A 614 -22.80 5.91 21.26
CA TYR A 614 -21.90 5.97 20.10
C TYR A 614 -22.56 6.76 18.97
N PRO A 615 -22.05 7.96 18.62
CA PRO A 615 -22.59 8.74 17.50
C PRO A 615 -22.53 7.99 16.16
N PRO A 616 -23.50 8.21 15.25
CA PRO A 616 -23.51 7.62 13.91
C PRO A 616 -22.50 8.34 12.99
N GLU A 617 -21.22 8.17 13.28
CA GLU A 617 -20.10 8.79 12.57
C GLU A 617 -19.27 7.74 11.83
N ARG A 618 -18.97 8.02 10.56
CA ARG A 618 -18.15 7.10 9.74
C ARG A 618 -16.68 7.14 10.15
N TRP A 619 -16.19 8.26 10.68
CA TRP A 619 -14.78 8.45 10.97
C TRP A 619 -14.58 9.04 12.36
N PRO A 620 -14.94 8.27 13.40
CA PRO A 620 -14.80 8.68 14.79
C PRO A 620 -13.31 8.79 15.18
N ASP A 621 -13.05 9.41 16.34
CA ASP A 621 -11.72 9.33 16.93
C ASP A 621 -11.39 7.88 17.35
N ALA A 622 -10.44 7.29 16.62
CA ALA A 622 -9.94 5.94 16.83
C ALA A 622 -8.88 5.87 17.95
N LEU A 623 -8.25 7.00 18.31
CA LEU A 623 -7.17 7.08 19.31
C LEU A 623 -7.71 7.28 20.72
N ARG A 624 -8.70 6.47 21.08
CA ARG A 624 -9.37 6.54 22.38
C ARG A 624 -8.43 6.26 23.55
N GLU A 625 -8.70 6.89 24.68
CA GLU A 625 -8.07 6.57 25.96
C GLU A 625 -8.33 5.11 26.37
N SER A 626 -7.46 4.55 27.22
CA SER A 626 -7.51 3.14 27.64
C SER A 626 -8.87 2.74 28.25
N ASP A 627 -9.46 3.61 29.07
CA ASP A 627 -10.74 3.33 29.73
C ASP A 627 -11.90 3.26 28.73
N ALA A 628 -11.88 4.12 27.72
CA ALA A 628 -12.84 4.05 26.62
C ALA A 628 -12.68 2.75 25.83
N ARG A 629 -11.44 2.34 25.50
CA ARG A 629 -11.18 1.05 24.80
C ARG A 629 -11.64 -0.16 25.62
N LYS A 630 -11.54 -0.10 26.94
CA LYS A 630 -12.07 -1.15 27.82
C LYS A 630 -13.60 -1.20 27.72
N ARG A 631 -14.29 -0.07 27.86
CA ARG A 631 -15.75 0.00 27.70
C ARG A 631 -16.21 -0.51 26.34
N ASP A 632 -15.55 -0.09 25.26
CA ASP A 632 -15.87 -0.52 23.90
C ASP A 632 -15.76 -2.04 23.73
N ARG A 633 -14.69 -2.62 24.29
CA ARG A 633 -14.52 -4.08 24.32
C ARG A 633 -15.62 -4.77 25.13
N ASP A 634 -16.00 -4.22 26.29
CA ASP A 634 -17.04 -4.80 27.15
C ASP A 634 -18.41 -4.77 26.46
N VAL A 635 -18.78 -3.63 25.85
CA VAL A 635 -19.99 -3.48 25.03
C VAL A 635 -19.98 -4.46 23.86
N ARG A 636 -18.88 -4.52 23.10
CA ARG A 636 -18.74 -5.45 21.98
C ARG A 636 -18.87 -6.91 22.44
N ASN A 637 -18.32 -7.27 23.59
CA ASN A 637 -18.38 -8.64 24.10
C ASN A 637 -19.77 -9.03 24.65
N SER A 638 -20.63 -8.05 24.96
CA SER A 638 -22.00 -8.26 25.44
C SER A 638 -22.98 -8.77 24.37
N VAL A 639 -22.67 -8.60 23.08
CA VAL A 639 -23.54 -9.01 21.97
C VAL A 639 -23.02 -10.29 21.30
N PRO A 640 -23.86 -11.16 20.71
CA PRO A 640 -23.38 -12.30 19.94
C PRO A 640 -22.48 -11.90 18.76
N PRO A 641 -21.50 -12.74 18.34
CA PRO A 641 -20.75 -12.49 17.12
C PRO A 641 -21.69 -12.41 15.91
N GLY A 642 -21.44 -11.46 15.01
CA GLY A 642 -22.28 -11.22 13.83
C GLY A 642 -23.59 -10.47 14.08
N ALA A 643 -23.95 -10.13 15.32
CA ALA A 643 -25.25 -9.51 15.65
C ALA A 643 -25.55 -8.24 14.83
N PHE A 644 -24.57 -7.33 14.71
CA PHE A 644 -24.72 -6.10 13.93
C PHE A 644 -24.91 -6.38 12.43
N ALA A 645 -24.04 -7.19 11.83
CA ALA A 645 -24.14 -7.53 10.40
C ALA A 645 -25.46 -8.24 10.07
N ALA A 646 -25.90 -9.20 10.90
CA ALA A 646 -27.17 -9.89 10.72
C ALA A 646 -28.38 -8.94 10.83
N ALA A 647 -28.37 -8.00 11.79
CA ALA A 647 -29.43 -7.01 11.93
C ALA A 647 -29.48 -6.04 10.74
N ILE A 648 -28.32 -5.56 10.27
CA ILE A 648 -28.20 -4.73 9.08
C ILE A 648 -28.77 -5.46 7.85
N ALA A 649 -28.38 -6.73 7.63
CA ALA A 649 -28.90 -7.54 6.53
C ALA A 649 -30.44 -7.65 6.55
N ARG A 650 -31.04 -7.84 7.75
CA ARG A 650 -32.50 -7.87 7.92
C ARG A 650 -33.16 -6.53 7.59
N LEU A 651 -32.58 -5.41 8.02
CA LEU A 651 -33.08 -4.07 7.71
C LEU A 651 -33.04 -3.78 6.20
N LEU A 652 -31.93 -4.13 5.53
CA LEU A 652 -31.82 -3.99 4.08
C LEU A 652 -32.86 -4.83 3.33
N LYS A 653 -33.10 -6.08 3.78
CA LYS A 653 -34.17 -6.93 3.23
C LYS A 653 -35.56 -6.32 3.42
N ALA A 654 -35.78 -5.64 4.55
CA ALA A 654 -37.00 -4.88 4.84
C ALA A 654 -37.06 -3.51 4.14
N ARG A 655 -36.01 -3.11 3.41
CA ARG A 655 -35.83 -1.79 2.77
C ARG A 655 -35.77 -0.62 3.74
N ASP A 656 -35.37 -0.85 4.99
CA ASP A 656 -35.10 0.20 5.97
C ASP A 656 -33.63 0.63 5.90
N TYR A 657 -33.30 1.39 4.85
CA TYR A 657 -31.93 1.82 4.58
C TYR A 657 -31.42 2.84 5.60
N ALA A 658 -32.31 3.67 6.15
CA ALA A 658 -31.93 4.73 7.10
C ALA A 658 -31.44 4.12 8.42
N THR A 659 -32.21 3.21 8.99
CA THR A 659 -31.82 2.51 10.22
C THR A 659 -30.66 1.56 9.99
N ALA A 660 -30.57 0.91 8.82
CA ALA A 660 -29.40 0.10 8.46
C ALA A 660 -28.10 0.94 8.46
N ARG A 661 -28.16 2.15 7.89
CA ARG A 661 -27.03 3.06 7.84
C ARG A 661 -26.65 3.58 9.21
N GLU A 662 -27.62 3.99 10.01
CA GLU A 662 -27.37 4.42 11.39
C GLU A 662 -26.68 3.32 12.20
N LEU A 663 -27.22 2.10 12.16
CA LEU A 663 -26.67 0.97 12.88
C LEU A 663 -25.23 0.65 12.44
N ALA A 664 -24.94 0.67 11.14
CA ALA A 664 -23.60 0.45 10.61
C ALA A 664 -22.60 1.53 11.07
N LEU A 665 -22.98 2.80 11.03
CA LEU A 665 -22.13 3.92 11.47
C LEU A 665 -21.84 3.87 12.97
N ARG A 666 -22.85 3.61 13.80
CA ARG A 666 -22.65 3.49 15.25
C ARG A 666 -21.81 2.25 15.61
N TYR A 667 -21.98 1.14 14.87
CA TYR A 667 -21.13 -0.03 15.05
C TYR A 667 -19.68 0.26 14.69
N HIS A 668 -19.42 0.96 13.57
CA HIS A 668 -18.07 1.42 13.23
C HIS A 668 -17.48 2.29 14.35
N ASN A 669 -18.28 3.19 14.94
CA ASN A 669 -17.89 4.00 16.10
C ASN A 669 -17.45 3.16 17.31
N LEU A 670 -18.16 2.09 17.63
CA LEU A 670 -17.79 1.14 18.67
C LEU A 670 -16.45 0.45 18.42
N VAL A 671 -16.15 0.09 17.17
CA VAL A 671 -14.99 -0.75 16.82
C VAL A 671 -13.81 -0.01 16.21
N ALA A 672 -13.87 1.32 16.11
CA ALA A 672 -12.85 2.15 15.48
C ALA A 672 -11.44 1.98 16.05
N ALA A 673 -11.31 1.54 17.31
CA ALA A 673 -10.01 1.28 17.94
C ALA A 673 -9.44 -0.13 17.66
N GLY A 674 -10.10 -0.97 16.83
CA GLY A 674 -9.56 -2.25 16.35
C GLY A 674 -9.46 -2.32 14.83
N LEU A 675 -8.23 -2.43 14.28
CA LEU A 675 -7.95 -2.38 12.84
C LEU A 675 -8.87 -3.28 11.98
N TYR A 676 -8.88 -4.59 12.22
CA TYR A 676 -9.68 -5.53 11.41
C TYR A 676 -11.19 -5.38 11.63
N ALA A 677 -11.62 -5.07 12.85
CA ALA A 677 -13.03 -4.82 13.14
C ALA A 677 -13.53 -3.52 12.49
N ALA A 678 -12.70 -2.48 12.44
CA ALA A 678 -13.00 -1.22 11.74
C ALA A 678 -13.11 -1.44 10.22
N LYS A 679 -12.19 -2.21 9.62
CA LYS A 679 -12.27 -2.62 8.20
C LYS A 679 -13.59 -3.33 7.89
N HIS A 680 -13.96 -4.32 8.70
CA HIS A 680 -15.23 -5.03 8.55
C HIS A 680 -16.43 -4.11 8.70
N ALA A 681 -16.45 -3.24 9.72
CA ALA A 681 -17.55 -2.29 9.91
C ALA A 681 -17.68 -1.30 8.73
N ASN A 682 -16.56 -0.87 8.13
CA ASN A 682 -16.59 -0.08 6.89
C ASN A 682 -17.17 -0.88 5.71
N ASP A 683 -16.85 -2.16 5.56
CA ASP A 683 -17.49 -3.04 4.56
C ASP A 683 -19.01 -3.07 4.73
N LEU A 684 -19.52 -3.17 5.96
CA LEU A 684 -20.96 -3.15 6.22
C LEU A 684 -21.59 -1.82 5.78
N ILE A 685 -20.92 -0.68 6.03
CA ILE A 685 -21.37 0.64 5.57
C ILE A 685 -21.46 0.67 4.05
N TYR A 686 -20.44 0.19 3.35
CA TYR A 686 -20.45 0.14 1.89
C TYR A 686 -21.57 -0.72 1.32
N ARG A 687 -21.85 -1.88 1.92
CA ARG A 687 -22.97 -2.73 1.51
C ARG A 687 -24.31 -2.04 1.69
N VAL A 688 -24.49 -1.28 2.78
CA VAL A 688 -25.69 -0.47 3.00
C VAL A 688 -25.82 0.64 1.96
N GLU A 689 -24.73 1.36 1.69
CA GLU A 689 -24.70 2.43 0.68
C GLU A 689 -24.98 1.89 -0.73
N ALA A 690 -24.41 0.73 -1.09
CA ALA A 690 -24.62 0.08 -2.38
C ALA A 690 -26.06 -0.45 -2.55
N ALA A 691 -26.71 -0.90 -1.48
CA ALA A 691 -28.10 -1.36 -1.51
C ALA A 691 -29.11 -0.20 -1.53
N SER A 692 -28.70 1.01 -1.16
CA SER A 692 -29.58 2.18 -1.08
C SER A 692 -29.91 2.75 -2.47
N PRO A 693 -31.14 3.23 -2.72
CA PRO A 693 -31.54 3.80 -4.02
C PRO A 693 -30.81 5.10 -4.40
N GLN A 694 -30.12 5.73 -3.45
CA GLN A 694 -29.14 6.80 -3.68
C GLN A 694 -27.77 6.32 -3.17
N PRO A 695 -27.01 5.54 -3.97
CA PRO A 695 -25.71 5.07 -3.52
C PRO A 695 -24.75 6.25 -3.35
N ALA A 696 -24.23 6.42 -2.14
CA ALA A 696 -23.13 7.34 -1.88
C ALA A 696 -21.88 6.77 -2.55
N ARG A 697 -21.43 7.37 -3.65
CA ARG A 697 -20.12 7.09 -4.22
C ARG A 697 -19.11 8.03 -3.56
N LEU A 698 -17.96 7.50 -3.15
CA LEU A 698 -16.84 8.37 -2.78
C LEU A 698 -16.44 9.18 -4.03
N PRO A 699 -16.22 10.50 -3.90
CA PRO A 699 -15.77 11.34 -5.01
C PRO A 699 -14.35 11.00 -5.47
#